data_AF-A0EG01-F1
#
_entry.id   AF-A0EG01-F1
#
_cell.length_a   1.000
_cell.length_b   1.000
_cell.length_c   1.000
_cell.angle_alpha   90.00
_cell.angle_beta   90.00
_cell.angle_gamma   90.00
#
_symmetry.space_group_name_H-M   'P 1'
#
loop_
_entity.id
_entity.type
_entity.pdbx_description
1 polymer ?
#
loop_
_entity_poly.entity_id
_entity_poly.type
_entity_poly.pdbx_seq_one_letter_code
_entity_poly.pdbx_strand_id
1 'polypeptide(L)'
;MQQTTSISKRIATLFHNIKGIYKKDSSATQVEGQKEFQEYVDYLLERGMRINNLRLAQFRTRNNLPYLGLQTIQKIETDSILVSVPRELMLTTKIAYFSDIQEIFDAYPQFFCQHCAGGWQDRILLTYILYQSQLGRQSQWYHLISNLPKDIDYLIFWSEQELKLLNDEKLILKAKRDLQDFLLIQKTLTHILDQFPQHFQKETYSFENIKWIFIHLVSRCFGSTLEQVAFVPFCEMFNHENTDVRYKGLYLESNINKPKDDKESDTNESDESDGDSDSYEQEDYQYPFEIQEQIKIYKQKTPTYKLIEQELTVYQNQVDYQDPDAITKLRLYQEKCNNRIELQILYLKNKRWFQENLNLRDNFTIIFVSKTLEYIQDQIKLYEVDALSYEQVSAIIQNVTQNSELYLEKVKEYAYQKLKEKNYQLKQFEIPEQPSAIETVDEMLEVGIPENVKPFEAKVDWKEDQFDNFVIKCSSKDEFEKDAQAYFSYGTISNRSLLLRYGFTLEYNIYDYVEVKSQYIQYIPYASDIAEYFQLSKYMKFKIKYTRINDDLLMYFKMLNWQYDQGISYLFDDIYDSVIINQAYNLIETYHSDHYKETLKSQKEKLTDSKLNYHDYFALIYQIEKQRILEAQLEALQILKCKIEKKEYGEQQFEWSSYLVERFKN
;
A
#
# COMPACT_ATOMS: atom_id res chain seq x y z
N MET A 1 11.47 20.39 -3.53
CA MET A 1 10.00 20.44 -3.69
C MET A 1 9.53 20.79 -5.10
N GLN A 2 9.87 21.93 -5.71
CA GLN A 2 9.38 22.26 -7.07
C GLN A 2 9.85 21.26 -8.16
N GLN A 3 11.03 20.66 -8.00
CA GLN A 3 11.61 19.78 -9.03
C GLN A 3 11.02 18.36 -9.06
N THR A 4 10.77 17.70 -7.92
CA THR A 4 10.24 16.31 -7.89
C THR A 4 8.77 16.23 -8.29
N THR A 5 7.92 17.13 -7.76
CA THR A 5 6.52 17.26 -8.22
C THR A 5 6.45 17.64 -9.71
N SER A 6 7.45 18.36 -10.22
CA SER A 6 7.55 18.64 -11.67
C SER A 6 7.93 17.41 -12.48
N ILE A 7 8.71 16.46 -11.96
CA ILE A 7 9.15 15.26 -12.69
C ILE A 7 8.00 14.26 -12.80
N SER A 8 7.33 13.92 -11.69
CA SER A 8 6.18 13.00 -11.73
C SER A 8 5.08 13.51 -12.66
N LYS A 9 4.80 14.82 -12.66
CA LYS A 9 3.85 15.46 -13.59
C LYS A 9 4.29 15.37 -15.05
N ARG A 10 5.59 15.54 -15.34
CA ARG A 10 6.14 15.37 -16.70
C ARG A 10 6.05 13.93 -17.17
N ILE A 11 6.33 12.96 -16.30
CA ILE A 11 6.20 11.54 -16.61
C ILE A 11 4.74 11.17 -16.87
N ALA A 12 3.81 11.65 -16.05
CA ALA A 12 2.38 11.46 -16.29
C ALA A 12 1.96 12.00 -17.66
N THR A 13 2.40 13.22 -18.00
CA THR A 13 2.16 13.81 -19.32
C THR A 13 2.74 12.95 -20.45
N LEU A 14 3.97 12.45 -20.29
CA LEU A 14 4.60 11.55 -21.26
C LEU A 14 3.80 10.27 -21.44
N PHE A 15 3.37 9.64 -20.35
CA PHE A 15 2.59 8.40 -20.37
C PHE A 15 1.21 8.62 -21.00
N HIS A 16 0.55 9.75 -20.73
CA HIS A 16 -0.71 10.11 -21.38
C HIS A 16 -0.52 10.29 -22.90
N ASN A 17 0.58 10.92 -23.32
CA ASN A 17 0.90 11.09 -24.72
C ASN A 17 1.20 9.75 -25.42
N ILE A 18 1.92 8.84 -24.77
CA ILE A 18 2.19 7.50 -25.30
C ILE A 18 0.89 6.71 -25.49
N LYS A 19 -0.04 6.82 -24.52
CA LYS A 19 -1.31 6.09 -24.55
C LYS A 19 -2.37 6.75 -25.43
N GLY A 20 -2.28 8.06 -25.65
CA GLY A 20 -3.26 8.82 -26.42
C GLY A 20 -4.65 8.88 -25.75
N ILE A 21 -4.72 8.86 -24.41
CA ILE A 21 -5.98 8.70 -23.64
C ILE A 21 -7.02 9.80 -23.88
N TYR A 22 -6.59 10.98 -24.34
CA TYR A 22 -7.46 12.11 -24.68
C TYR A 22 -7.77 12.21 -26.18
N LYS A 23 -7.18 11.32 -26.99
CA LYS A 23 -7.27 11.32 -28.45
C LYS A 23 -8.36 10.38 -28.92
N LYS A 24 -8.77 10.55 -30.18
CA LYS A 24 -9.68 9.62 -30.84
C LYS A 24 -9.18 8.17 -30.74
N ASP A 25 -10.03 7.27 -30.26
CA ASP A 25 -9.77 5.83 -30.28
C ASP A 25 -10.34 5.22 -31.57
N SER A 26 -9.45 4.79 -32.47
CA SER A 26 -9.85 4.20 -33.75
C SER A 26 -10.46 2.80 -33.64
N SER A 27 -10.30 2.12 -32.49
CA SER A 27 -10.90 0.80 -32.24
C SER A 27 -12.36 0.88 -31.83
N ALA A 28 -12.83 2.07 -31.42
CA ALA A 28 -14.16 2.28 -30.90
C ALA A 28 -15.23 2.01 -31.95
N THR A 29 -16.14 1.10 -31.62
CA THR A 29 -17.33 0.76 -32.42
C THR A 29 -18.59 1.08 -31.64
N GLN A 30 -19.63 1.55 -32.34
CA GLN A 30 -20.94 1.73 -31.72
C GLN A 30 -21.51 0.38 -31.31
N VAL A 31 -22.09 0.31 -30.11
CA VAL A 31 -22.76 -0.91 -29.66
C VAL A 31 -24.14 -0.98 -30.34
N GLU A 32 -24.33 -1.93 -31.25
CA GLU A 32 -25.63 -2.16 -31.90
C GLU A 32 -26.57 -2.99 -31.00
N GLY A 33 -27.88 -2.73 -31.07
CA GLY A 33 -28.91 -3.63 -30.52
C GLY A 33 -29.19 -3.56 -29.01
N GLN A 34 -28.64 -2.59 -28.26
CA GLN A 34 -28.91 -2.47 -26.82
C GLN A 34 -30.16 -1.67 -26.47
N LYS A 35 -31.33 -2.22 -26.78
CA LYS A 35 -32.62 -1.59 -26.42
C LYS A 35 -32.75 -1.36 -24.91
N GLU A 36 -32.32 -2.34 -24.10
CA GLU A 36 -32.43 -2.28 -22.63
C GLU A 36 -31.52 -1.22 -22.01
N PHE A 37 -30.34 -0.99 -22.59
CA PHE A 37 -29.43 0.08 -22.15
C PHE A 37 -29.98 1.45 -22.55
N GLN A 38 -30.52 1.59 -23.76
CA GLN A 38 -31.16 2.86 -24.15
C GLN A 38 -32.36 3.17 -23.26
N GLU A 39 -33.21 2.17 -22.96
CA GLU A 39 -34.31 2.31 -21.99
C GLU A 39 -33.79 2.76 -20.60
N TYR A 40 -32.65 2.26 -20.16
CA TYR A 40 -32.01 2.69 -18.91
C TYR A 40 -31.52 4.14 -18.96
N VAL A 41 -30.83 4.54 -20.02
CA VAL A 41 -30.37 5.92 -20.19
C VAL A 41 -31.55 6.90 -20.25
N ASP A 42 -32.57 6.58 -21.04
CA ASP A 42 -33.78 7.42 -21.17
C ASP A 42 -34.50 7.56 -19.83
N TYR A 43 -34.65 6.45 -19.08
CA TYR A 43 -35.24 6.42 -17.73
C TYR A 43 -34.53 7.40 -16.76
N LEU A 44 -33.20 7.47 -16.82
CA LEU A 44 -32.39 8.36 -15.99
C LEU A 44 -32.44 9.81 -16.46
N LEU A 45 -32.40 10.07 -17.77
CA LEU A 45 -32.49 11.41 -18.35
C LEU A 45 -33.83 12.09 -18.01
N GLU A 46 -34.93 11.34 -18.09
CA GLU A 46 -36.27 11.80 -17.71
C GLU A 46 -36.35 12.22 -16.23
N ARG A 47 -35.50 11.63 -15.37
CA ARG A 47 -35.43 11.90 -13.93
C ARG A 47 -34.35 12.89 -13.52
N GLY A 48 -33.81 13.63 -14.47
CA GLY A 48 -32.91 14.75 -14.17
C GLY A 48 -31.43 14.44 -14.33
N MET A 49 -31.04 13.20 -14.69
CA MET A 49 -29.66 12.95 -15.11
C MET A 49 -29.32 13.84 -16.32
N ARG A 50 -28.07 14.29 -16.39
CA ARG A 50 -27.52 15.02 -17.54
C ARG A 50 -26.23 14.34 -17.98
N ILE A 51 -26.10 14.14 -19.29
CA ILE A 51 -24.89 13.59 -19.92
C ILE A 51 -24.40 14.62 -20.95
N ASN A 52 -23.11 14.91 -20.95
CA ASN A 52 -22.49 15.86 -21.85
C ASN A 52 -21.72 15.14 -22.96
N ASN A 53 -22.35 15.00 -24.13
CA ASN A 53 -21.70 14.46 -25.33
C ASN A 53 -21.04 13.08 -25.14
N LEU A 54 -21.65 12.18 -24.36
CA LEU A 54 -21.16 10.80 -24.18
C LEU A 54 -22.17 9.79 -24.72
N ARG A 55 -21.65 8.65 -25.19
CA ARG A 55 -22.43 7.46 -25.53
C ARG A 55 -21.66 6.21 -25.14
N LEU A 56 -22.37 5.10 -24.94
CA LEU A 56 -21.71 3.80 -24.79
C LEU A 56 -21.06 3.37 -26.12
N ALA A 57 -19.85 2.83 -26.02
CA ALA A 57 -19.12 2.26 -27.14
C ALA A 57 -18.39 0.99 -26.69
N GLN A 58 -18.06 0.15 -27.67
CA GLN A 58 -17.15 -0.97 -27.47
C GLN A 58 -15.77 -0.59 -28.01
N PHE A 59 -14.78 -0.71 -27.15
CA PHE A 59 -13.36 -0.50 -27.44
C PHE A 59 -12.63 -1.83 -27.56
N ARG A 60 -11.36 -1.81 -27.98
CA ARG A 60 -10.55 -3.03 -28.06
C ARG A 60 -9.17 -2.86 -27.45
N THR A 61 -8.69 -3.90 -26.79
CA THR A 61 -7.29 -4.02 -26.38
C THR A 61 -6.38 -4.19 -27.61
N ARG A 62 -5.05 -4.21 -27.40
CA ARG A 62 -4.08 -4.39 -28.50
C ARG A 62 -4.19 -5.72 -29.23
N ASN A 63 -4.69 -6.77 -28.56
CA ASN A 63 -4.98 -8.07 -29.15
C ASN A 63 -6.45 -8.25 -29.56
N ASN A 64 -7.19 -7.14 -29.71
CA ASN A 64 -8.59 -7.09 -30.15
C ASN A 64 -9.65 -7.61 -29.17
N LEU A 65 -9.34 -7.83 -27.90
CA LEU A 65 -10.35 -8.20 -26.90
C LEU A 65 -11.32 -7.02 -26.70
N PRO A 66 -12.64 -7.21 -26.86
CA PRO A 66 -13.62 -6.15 -26.73
C PRO A 66 -13.82 -5.74 -25.27
N TYR A 67 -14.11 -4.47 -24.99
CA TYR A 67 -14.59 -4.03 -23.68
C TYR A 67 -15.50 -2.81 -23.84
N LEU A 68 -16.41 -2.61 -22.89
CA LEU A 68 -17.34 -1.48 -22.92
C LEU A 68 -16.74 -0.26 -22.23
N GLY A 69 -17.17 0.93 -22.66
CA GLY A 69 -16.86 2.19 -22.01
C GLY A 69 -17.66 3.33 -22.62
N LEU A 70 -17.38 4.57 -22.19
CA LEU A 70 -18.03 5.76 -22.73
C LEU A 70 -17.14 6.43 -23.78
N GLN A 71 -17.72 6.81 -24.91
CA GLN A 71 -17.07 7.55 -25.99
C GLN A 71 -17.64 8.97 -26.09
N THR A 72 -16.77 9.94 -26.33
CA THR A 72 -17.18 11.32 -26.64
C THR A 72 -17.77 11.43 -28.05
N ILE A 73 -18.89 12.14 -28.17
CA ILE A 73 -19.58 12.43 -29.44
C ILE A 73 -19.00 13.70 -30.09
N GLN A 74 -18.57 14.64 -29.26
CA GLN A 74 -17.93 15.90 -29.63
C GLN A 74 -16.72 16.14 -28.73
N LYS A 75 -15.91 17.14 -29.04
CA LYS A 75 -14.83 17.57 -28.14
C LYS A 75 -15.43 18.00 -26.80
N ILE A 76 -14.80 17.57 -25.71
CA ILE A 76 -15.11 18.01 -24.36
C ILE A 76 -13.97 18.91 -23.88
N GLU A 77 -14.30 20.13 -23.48
CA GLU A 77 -13.35 21.12 -22.99
C GLU A 77 -13.02 20.91 -21.50
N THR A 78 -11.94 21.52 -21.03
CA THR A 78 -11.56 21.51 -19.62
C THR A 78 -12.68 22.03 -18.71
N ASP A 79 -12.67 21.59 -17.45
CA ASP A 79 -13.66 21.95 -16.43
C ASP A 79 -15.12 21.55 -16.75
N SER A 80 -15.37 20.82 -17.84
CA SER A 80 -16.69 20.34 -18.21
C SER A 80 -17.21 19.28 -17.24
N ILE A 81 -18.49 19.36 -16.88
CA ILE A 81 -19.21 18.24 -16.27
C ILE A 81 -19.51 17.22 -17.38
N LEU A 82 -19.04 15.99 -17.19
CA LEU A 82 -19.27 14.86 -18.09
C LEU A 82 -20.66 14.27 -17.86
N VAL A 83 -20.99 14.04 -16.58
CA VAL A 83 -22.27 13.49 -16.13
C VAL A 83 -22.67 14.16 -14.83
N SER A 84 -23.97 14.43 -14.68
CA SER A 84 -24.61 14.87 -13.44
C SER A 84 -25.78 13.95 -13.13
N VAL A 85 -25.77 13.35 -11.94
CA VAL A 85 -26.80 12.44 -11.45
C VAL A 85 -27.43 13.04 -10.19
N PRO A 86 -28.74 13.34 -10.17
CA PRO A 86 -29.43 13.75 -8.95
C PRO A 86 -29.21 12.74 -7.82
N ARG A 87 -28.94 13.24 -6.60
CA ARG A 87 -28.67 12.39 -5.42
C ARG A 87 -29.77 11.35 -5.18
N GLU A 88 -31.02 11.71 -5.46
CA GLU A 88 -32.21 10.84 -5.34
C GLU A 88 -32.21 9.63 -6.28
N LEU A 89 -31.38 9.61 -7.32
CA LEU A 89 -31.22 8.47 -8.23
C LEU A 89 -30.14 7.49 -7.76
N MET A 90 -29.35 7.83 -6.74
CA MET A 90 -28.30 6.95 -6.22
C MET A 90 -28.91 5.85 -5.34
N LEU A 91 -28.43 4.62 -5.50
CA LEU A 91 -28.76 3.52 -4.58
C LEU A 91 -27.71 3.50 -3.48
N THR A 92 -28.08 3.94 -2.28
CA THR A 92 -27.17 3.99 -1.11
C THR A 92 -27.45 2.88 -0.10
N THR A 93 -26.48 2.58 0.75
CA THR A 93 -26.64 1.61 1.86
C THR A 93 -27.83 1.96 2.77
N LYS A 94 -28.09 3.24 3.04
CA LYS A 94 -29.27 3.67 3.84
C LYS A 94 -30.58 3.28 3.17
N ILE A 95 -30.71 3.49 1.86
CA ILE A 95 -31.91 3.08 1.10
C ILE A 95 -32.09 1.56 1.19
N ALA A 96 -31.00 0.81 1.03
CA ALA A 96 -31.02 -0.64 1.12
C ALA A 96 -31.42 -1.12 2.53
N TYR A 97 -30.89 -0.51 3.58
CA TYR A 97 -31.21 -0.84 4.96
C TYR A 97 -32.68 -0.56 5.31
N PHE A 98 -33.20 0.64 5.00
CA PHE A 98 -34.60 1.02 5.25
C PHE A 98 -35.56 0.54 4.14
N SER A 99 -35.46 -0.73 3.78
CA SER A 99 -36.29 -1.37 2.76
C SER A 99 -37.23 -2.43 3.33
N ASP A 100 -38.01 -3.09 2.48
CA ASP A 100 -38.97 -4.14 2.86
C ASP A 100 -38.35 -5.36 3.56
N ILE A 101 -37.02 -5.50 3.48
CA ILE A 101 -36.24 -6.57 4.10
C ILE A 101 -35.45 -6.13 5.33
N GLN A 102 -35.75 -4.95 5.90
CA GLN A 102 -35.03 -4.39 7.05
C GLN A 102 -34.94 -5.38 8.23
N GLU A 103 -35.99 -6.18 8.46
CA GLU A 103 -36.03 -7.18 9.54
C GLU A 103 -34.87 -8.20 9.49
N ILE A 104 -34.32 -8.47 8.29
CA ILE A 104 -33.19 -9.38 8.12
C ILE A 104 -31.92 -8.74 8.71
N PHE A 105 -31.70 -7.45 8.45
CA PHE A 105 -30.54 -6.73 8.97
C PHE A 105 -30.60 -6.59 10.49
N ASP A 106 -31.79 -6.30 11.00
CA ASP A 106 -32.04 -6.15 12.44
C ASP A 106 -31.90 -7.48 13.21
N ALA A 107 -32.23 -8.60 12.58
CA ALA A 107 -32.09 -9.93 13.17
C ALA A 107 -30.63 -10.44 13.19
N TYR A 108 -29.76 -9.94 12.31
CA TYR A 108 -28.38 -10.39 12.16
C TYR A 108 -27.35 -9.24 12.19
N PRO A 109 -27.36 -8.41 13.25
CA PRO A 109 -26.44 -7.27 13.38
C PRO A 109 -24.97 -7.70 13.36
N GLN A 110 -24.63 -8.90 13.82
CA GLN A 110 -23.27 -9.43 13.78
C GLN A 110 -22.69 -9.51 12.35
N PHE A 111 -23.56 -9.67 11.35
CA PHE A 111 -23.16 -9.72 9.94
C PHE A 111 -23.33 -8.36 9.23
N PHE A 112 -24.30 -7.54 9.63
CA PHE A 112 -24.71 -6.32 8.92
C PHE A 112 -24.39 -5.00 9.65
N CYS A 113 -23.77 -5.02 10.84
CA CYS A 113 -23.46 -3.82 11.62
C CYS A 113 -21.96 -3.48 11.61
N GLN A 114 -21.67 -2.18 11.52
CA GLN A 114 -20.31 -1.61 11.57
C GLN A 114 -19.50 -1.98 12.81
N HIS A 115 -20.18 -2.24 13.93
CA HIS A 115 -19.53 -2.52 15.21
C HIS A 115 -19.13 -3.99 15.36
N CYS A 116 -19.61 -4.87 14.47
CA CYS A 116 -19.39 -6.30 14.54
C CYS A 116 -18.54 -6.82 13.37
N ALA A 117 -18.67 -6.21 12.18
CA ALA A 117 -17.94 -6.66 11.00
C ALA A 117 -17.53 -5.52 10.07
N GLY A 118 -16.30 -5.63 9.54
CA GLY A 118 -15.87 -4.84 8.39
C GLY A 118 -16.67 -5.16 7.13
N GLY A 119 -16.79 -4.19 6.21
CA GLY A 119 -17.54 -4.37 4.96
C GLY A 119 -19.06 -4.50 5.13
N TRP A 120 -19.61 -4.10 6.28
CA TRP A 120 -21.03 -4.20 6.60
C TRP A 120 -21.95 -3.53 5.57
N GLN A 121 -21.55 -2.37 5.03
CA GLN A 121 -22.32 -1.65 4.02
C GLN A 121 -22.49 -2.45 2.72
N ASP A 122 -21.42 -3.12 2.29
CA ASP A 122 -21.43 -3.97 1.10
C ASP A 122 -22.32 -5.19 1.32
N ARG A 123 -22.37 -5.75 2.52
CA ARG A 123 -23.26 -6.88 2.86
C ARG A 123 -24.73 -6.50 2.83
N ILE A 124 -25.07 -5.31 3.34
CA ILE A 124 -26.44 -4.76 3.24
C ILE A 124 -26.82 -4.58 1.76
N LEU A 125 -25.96 -3.92 0.97
CA LEU A 125 -26.21 -3.70 -0.45
C LEU A 125 -26.30 -5.02 -1.24
N LEU A 126 -25.44 -5.99 -0.95
CA LEU A 126 -25.44 -7.33 -1.54
C LEU A 126 -26.81 -7.98 -1.37
N THR A 127 -27.29 -8.01 -0.12
CA THR A 127 -28.57 -8.63 0.24
C THR A 127 -29.74 -7.90 -0.43
N TYR A 128 -29.72 -6.56 -0.40
CA TYR A 128 -30.78 -5.76 -1.00
C TYR A 128 -30.82 -5.88 -2.52
N ILE A 129 -29.69 -5.88 -3.21
CA ILE A 129 -29.65 -6.01 -4.67
C ILE A 129 -30.09 -7.42 -5.10
N LEU A 130 -29.74 -8.46 -4.35
CA LEU A 130 -30.29 -9.80 -4.58
C LEU A 130 -31.82 -9.79 -4.47
N TYR A 131 -32.37 -9.18 -3.41
CA TYR A 131 -33.82 -9.02 -3.24
C TYR A 131 -34.46 -8.23 -4.40
N GLN A 132 -33.85 -7.14 -4.83
CA GLN A 132 -34.37 -6.33 -5.92
C GLN A 132 -34.28 -7.05 -7.28
N SER A 133 -33.25 -7.87 -7.48
CA SER A 133 -33.05 -8.62 -8.73
C SER A 133 -34.18 -9.62 -9.03
N GLN A 134 -34.70 -10.30 -7.99
CA GLN A 134 -35.81 -11.26 -8.16
C GLN A 134 -37.15 -10.59 -8.47
N LEU A 135 -37.33 -9.31 -8.10
CA LEU A 135 -38.56 -8.57 -8.42
C LEU A 135 -38.67 -8.23 -9.92
N GLY A 136 -37.57 -8.35 -10.67
CA GLY A 136 -37.52 -8.00 -12.09
C GLY A 136 -38.04 -6.59 -12.34
N ARG A 137 -38.96 -6.44 -13.30
CA ARG A 137 -39.54 -5.13 -13.69
C ARG A 137 -40.36 -4.44 -12.59
N GLN A 138 -40.69 -5.12 -11.49
CA GLN A 138 -41.35 -4.49 -10.34
C GLN A 138 -40.35 -3.74 -9.45
N SER A 139 -39.05 -4.01 -9.57
CA SER A 139 -38.01 -3.28 -8.87
C SER A 139 -37.87 -1.85 -9.41
N GLN A 140 -37.81 -0.87 -8.51
CA GLN A 140 -37.41 0.50 -8.86
C GLN A 140 -35.96 0.57 -9.41
N TRP A 141 -35.15 -0.44 -9.12
CA TRP A 141 -33.76 -0.59 -9.55
C TRP A 141 -33.61 -1.52 -10.76
N TYR A 142 -34.72 -1.93 -11.39
CA TYR A 142 -34.71 -2.86 -12.52
C TYR A 142 -33.71 -2.45 -13.60
N HIS A 143 -33.74 -1.19 -14.05
CA HIS A 143 -32.88 -0.73 -15.14
C HIS A 143 -31.39 -0.75 -14.77
N LEU A 144 -31.03 -0.44 -13.52
CA LEU A 144 -29.65 -0.55 -13.04
C LEU A 144 -29.23 -2.02 -13.03
N ILE A 145 -30.00 -2.88 -12.36
CA ILE A 145 -29.64 -4.29 -12.13
C ILE A 145 -29.62 -5.09 -13.43
N SER A 146 -30.53 -4.82 -14.37
CA SER A 146 -30.60 -5.52 -15.66
C SER A 146 -29.42 -5.18 -16.57
N ASN A 147 -28.80 -4.01 -16.40
CA ASN A 147 -27.67 -3.55 -17.20
C ASN A 147 -26.30 -3.82 -16.54
N LEU A 148 -26.28 -4.41 -15.34
CA LEU A 148 -25.05 -4.88 -14.72
C LEU A 148 -24.46 -6.06 -15.53
N PRO A 149 -23.18 -5.97 -15.98
CA PRO A 149 -22.56 -7.03 -16.77
C PRO A 149 -22.55 -8.39 -16.06
N LYS A 150 -22.82 -9.48 -16.80
CA LYS A 150 -22.75 -10.85 -16.27
C LYS A 150 -21.36 -11.46 -16.38
N ASP A 151 -20.65 -11.11 -17.45
CA ASP A 151 -19.27 -11.53 -17.69
C ASP A 151 -18.33 -10.51 -17.05
N ILE A 152 -18.03 -10.72 -15.77
CA ILE A 152 -17.15 -9.87 -14.98
C ILE A 152 -16.00 -10.67 -14.40
N ASP A 153 -14.83 -10.03 -14.43
CA ASP A 153 -13.57 -10.64 -14.09
C ASP A 153 -13.02 -10.05 -12.78
N TYR A 154 -12.59 -10.90 -11.87
CA TYR A 154 -12.12 -10.52 -10.55
C TYR A 154 -11.09 -11.53 -10.04
N LEU A 155 -9.92 -11.04 -9.65
CA LEU A 155 -8.71 -11.84 -9.44
C LEU A 155 -8.89 -13.01 -8.46
N ILE A 156 -9.70 -12.82 -7.41
CA ILE A 156 -9.89 -13.84 -6.37
C ILE A 156 -10.56 -15.10 -6.92
N PHE A 157 -11.25 -15.00 -8.06
CA PHE A 157 -11.94 -16.11 -8.72
C PHE A 157 -11.13 -16.74 -9.86
N TRP A 158 -9.91 -16.26 -10.13
CA TRP A 158 -9.00 -16.90 -11.08
C TRP A 158 -8.60 -18.29 -10.59
N SER A 159 -8.41 -19.21 -11.53
CA SER A 159 -7.90 -20.54 -11.23
C SER A 159 -6.45 -20.47 -10.73
N GLU A 160 -6.00 -21.54 -10.06
CA GLU A 160 -4.60 -21.61 -9.61
C GLU A 160 -3.58 -21.53 -10.75
N GLN A 161 -3.95 -21.94 -11.96
CA GLN A 161 -3.07 -21.86 -13.14
C GLN A 161 -2.96 -20.43 -13.63
N GLU A 162 -4.07 -19.68 -13.66
CA GLU A 162 -4.11 -18.28 -14.07
C GLU A 162 -3.40 -17.38 -13.05
N LEU A 163 -3.60 -17.63 -11.74
CA LEU A 163 -2.88 -16.90 -10.70
C LEU A 163 -1.36 -17.05 -10.81
N LYS A 164 -0.85 -18.20 -11.28
CA LYS A 164 0.59 -18.40 -11.48
C LYS A 164 1.18 -17.52 -12.59
N LEU A 165 0.36 -17.01 -13.51
CA LEU A 165 0.79 -16.06 -14.54
C LEU A 165 1.31 -14.74 -13.94
N LEU A 166 0.87 -14.40 -12.74
CA LEU A 166 1.22 -13.16 -12.04
C LEU A 166 2.65 -13.14 -11.49
N ASN A 167 3.32 -14.29 -11.37
CA ASN A 167 4.67 -14.41 -10.79
C ASN A 167 4.87 -13.56 -9.51
N ASP A 168 3.84 -13.53 -8.66
CA ASP A 168 3.77 -12.69 -7.46
C ASP A 168 3.11 -13.47 -6.34
N GLU A 169 3.92 -14.25 -5.62
CA GLU A 169 3.45 -15.18 -4.59
C GLU A 169 2.58 -14.49 -3.54
N LYS A 170 2.91 -13.24 -3.18
CA LYS A 170 2.16 -12.47 -2.17
C LYS A 170 0.79 -12.07 -2.70
N LEU A 171 0.70 -11.60 -3.94
CA LEU A 171 -0.58 -11.26 -4.54
C LEU A 171 -1.47 -12.51 -4.67
N ILE A 172 -0.88 -13.64 -5.06
CA ILE A 172 -1.59 -14.94 -5.15
C ILE A 172 -2.11 -15.36 -3.76
N LEU A 173 -1.28 -15.27 -2.72
CA LEU A 173 -1.70 -15.60 -1.34
C LEU A 173 -2.83 -14.68 -0.87
N LYS A 174 -2.76 -13.38 -1.17
CA LYS A 174 -3.83 -12.44 -0.86
C LYS A 174 -5.13 -12.79 -1.59
N ALA A 175 -5.07 -13.04 -2.91
CA ALA A 175 -6.24 -13.43 -3.68
C ALA A 175 -6.91 -14.71 -3.13
N LYS A 176 -6.11 -15.68 -2.68
CA LYS A 176 -6.61 -16.89 -2.02
C LYS A 176 -7.29 -16.63 -0.69
N ARG A 177 -6.76 -15.71 0.13
CA ARG A 177 -7.41 -15.29 1.39
C ARG A 177 -8.71 -14.57 1.13
N ASP A 178 -8.73 -13.64 0.18
CA ASP A 178 -9.94 -12.89 -0.19
C ASP A 178 -11.03 -13.80 -0.75
N LEU A 179 -10.64 -14.88 -1.44
CA LEU A 179 -11.56 -15.93 -1.83
C LEU A 179 -12.16 -16.64 -0.61
N GLN A 180 -11.37 -16.95 0.42
CA GLN A 180 -11.93 -17.54 1.65
C GLN A 180 -12.88 -16.58 2.36
N ASP A 181 -12.54 -15.30 2.45
CA ASP A 181 -13.41 -14.27 3.03
C ASP A 181 -14.74 -14.17 2.26
N PHE A 182 -14.68 -14.17 0.92
CA PHE A 182 -15.88 -14.22 0.08
C PHE A 182 -16.70 -15.49 0.33
N LEU A 183 -16.06 -16.66 0.41
CA LEU A 183 -16.76 -17.92 0.67
C LEU A 183 -17.44 -17.93 2.04
N LEU A 184 -16.85 -17.32 3.05
CA LEU A 184 -17.48 -17.13 4.35
C LEU A 184 -18.70 -16.20 4.25
N ILE A 185 -18.55 -15.03 3.60
CA ILE A 185 -19.67 -14.10 3.34
C ILE A 185 -20.81 -14.84 2.63
N GLN A 186 -20.50 -15.61 1.59
CA GLN A 186 -21.48 -16.35 0.79
C GLN A 186 -22.22 -17.40 1.63
N LYS A 187 -21.50 -18.21 2.42
CA LYS A 187 -22.10 -19.23 3.29
C LYS A 187 -22.95 -18.61 4.39
N THR A 188 -22.44 -17.59 5.07
CA THR A 188 -23.18 -16.89 6.13
C THR A 188 -24.44 -16.23 5.60
N LEU A 189 -24.35 -15.53 4.47
CA LEU A 189 -25.53 -14.92 3.85
C LEU A 189 -26.55 -15.98 3.44
N THR A 190 -26.11 -17.10 2.84
CA THR A 190 -27.01 -18.21 2.49
C THR A 190 -27.73 -18.77 3.72
N HIS A 191 -27.00 -18.97 4.82
CA HIS A 191 -27.58 -19.44 6.08
C HIS A 191 -28.63 -18.47 6.63
N ILE A 192 -28.34 -17.16 6.61
CA ILE A 192 -29.26 -16.11 7.05
C ILE A 192 -30.52 -16.12 6.18
N LEU A 193 -30.37 -16.07 4.85
CA LEU A 193 -31.50 -15.97 3.93
C LEU A 193 -32.40 -17.21 3.93
N ASP A 194 -31.85 -18.39 4.27
CA ASP A 194 -32.67 -19.60 4.47
C ASP A 194 -33.68 -19.48 5.62
N GLN A 195 -33.48 -18.55 6.56
CA GLN A 195 -34.44 -18.26 7.63
C GLN A 195 -35.56 -17.29 7.20
N PHE A 196 -35.48 -16.71 6.00
CA PHE A 196 -36.46 -15.74 5.47
C PHE A 196 -37.06 -16.16 4.12
N PRO A 197 -37.66 -17.36 4.01
CA PRO A 197 -38.27 -17.83 2.76
C PRO A 197 -39.46 -16.99 2.29
N GLN A 198 -40.04 -16.15 3.16
CA GLN A 198 -41.08 -15.19 2.80
C GLN A 198 -40.55 -14.04 1.92
N HIS A 199 -39.25 -13.73 2.03
CA HIS A 199 -38.61 -12.64 1.28
C HIS A 199 -37.82 -13.12 0.08
N PHE A 200 -37.21 -14.30 0.14
CA PHE A 200 -36.31 -14.80 -0.90
C PHE A 200 -36.71 -16.15 -1.47
N GLN A 201 -36.63 -16.26 -2.80
CA GLN A 201 -36.60 -17.55 -3.48
C GLN A 201 -35.19 -18.14 -3.42
N LYS A 202 -35.08 -19.47 -3.28
CA LYS A 202 -33.78 -20.16 -3.08
C LYS A 202 -32.82 -19.91 -4.25
N GLU A 203 -33.34 -19.76 -5.46
CA GLU A 203 -32.60 -19.51 -6.69
C GLU A 203 -31.98 -18.10 -6.72
N THR A 204 -32.61 -17.13 -6.02
CA THR A 204 -32.18 -15.73 -5.98
C THR A 204 -30.77 -15.59 -5.41
N TYR A 205 -30.47 -16.28 -4.32
CA TYR A 205 -29.18 -16.22 -3.63
C TYR A 205 -28.32 -17.47 -3.90
N SER A 206 -28.35 -17.95 -5.14
CA SER A 206 -27.37 -18.93 -5.62
C SER A 206 -25.95 -18.40 -5.53
N PHE A 207 -24.96 -19.31 -5.50
CA PHE A 207 -23.54 -18.94 -5.48
C PHE A 207 -23.17 -17.95 -6.61
N GLU A 208 -23.65 -18.22 -7.83
CA GLU A 208 -23.37 -17.37 -8.99
C GLU A 208 -24.01 -15.98 -8.87
N ASN A 209 -25.23 -15.86 -8.32
CA ASN A 209 -25.85 -14.55 -8.11
C ASN A 209 -25.16 -13.75 -7.00
N ILE A 210 -24.79 -14.40 -5.89
CA ILE A 210 -24.02 -13.76 -4.81
C ILE A 210 -22.68 -13.27 -5.35
N LYS A 211 -21.95 -14.13 -6.08
CA LYS A 211 -20.69 -13.79 -6.73
C LYS A 211 -20.86 -12.61 -7.69
N TRP A 212 -21.88 -12.66 -8.55
CA TRP A 212 -22.17 -11.61 -9.53
C TRP A 212 -22.38 -10.24 -8.87
N ILE A 213 -23.25 -10.15 -7.85
CA ILE A 213 -23.49 -8.88 -7.16
C ILE A 213 -22.27 -8.43 -6.35
N PHE A 214 -21.59 -9.38 -5.68
CA PHE A 214 -20.39 -9.08 -4.90
C PHE A 214 -19.31 -8.40 -5.75
N ILE A 215 -19.01 -8.93 -6.94
CA ILE A 215 -18.00 -8.33 -7.83
C ILE A 215 -18.40 -6.89 -8.21
N HIS A 216 -19.69 -6.62 -8.46
CA HIS A 216 -20.14 -5.26 -8.76
C HIS A 216 -20.03 -4.31 -7.57
N LEU A 217 -20.27 -4.77 -6.35
CA LEU A 217 -20.07 -3.94 -5.16
C LEU A 217 -18.62 -3.50 -5.04
N VAL A 218 -17.69 -4.44 -5.21
CA VAL A 218 -16.24 -4.17 -5.11
C VAL A 218 -15.77 -3.26 -6.25
N SER A 219 -16.26 -3.48 -7.47
CA SER A 219 -15.72 -2.82 -8.67
C SER A 219 -16.45 -1.56 -9.13
N ARG A 220 -17.69 -1.31 -8.69
CA ARG A 220 -18.57 -0.28 -9.27
C ARG A 220 -19.26 0.64 -8.27
N CYS A 221 -19.15 0.39 -6.97
CA CYS A 221 -19.65 1.31 -5.96
C CYS A 221 -18.70 2.49 -5.71
N PHE A 222 -19.29 3.60 -5.28
CA PHE A 222 -18.61 4.80 -4.80
C PHE A 222 -18.78 4.87 -3.29
N GLY A 223 -17.78 5.37 -2.56
CA GLY A 223 -17.89 5.41 -1.08
C GLY A 223 -16.77 6.13 -0.34
N SER A 224 -15.63 6.45 -0.98
CA SER A 224 -14.49 7.08 -0.28
C SER A 224 -14.78 8.49 0.22
N THR A 225 -15.59 9.27 -0.51
CA THR A 225 -15.96 10.65 -0.15
C THR A 225 -17.47 10.85 -0.01
N LEU A 226 -18.24 9.77 -0.03
CA LEU A 226 -19.67 9.78 0.21
C LEU A 226 -19.94 9.39 1.65
N GLU A 227 -21.03 9.88 2.23
CA GLU A 227 -21.41 9.48 3.59
C GLU A 227 -21.74 7.97 3.69
N GLN A 228 -22.05 7.33 2.57
CA GLN A 228 -22.40 5.92 2.45
C GLN A 228 -21.87 5.31 1.15
N VAL A 229 -21.68 4.00 1.15
CA VAL A 229 -21.45 3.26 -0.10
C VAL A 229 -22.69 3.37 -0.99
N ALA A 230 -22.47 3.65 -2.28
CA ALA A 230 -23.56 3.86 -3.24
C ALA A 230 -23.23 3.36 -4.65
N PHE A 231 -24.25 2.83 -5.33
CA PHE A 231 -24.27 2.81 -6.78
C PHE A 231 -24.74 4.17 -7.30
N VAL A 232 -24.00 4.71 -8.26
CA VAL A 232 -24.38 5.93 -8.99
C VAL A 232 -24.71 5.51 -10.42
N PRO A 233 -26.01 5.33 -10.76
CA PRO A 233 -26.44 4.91 -12.09
C PRO A 233 -25.77 5.66 -13.24
N PHE A 234 -25.47 4.96 -14.33
CA PHE A 234 -24.72 5.41 -15.50
C PHE A 234 -23.22 5.67 -15.25
N CYS A 235 -22.84 6.20 -14.08
CA CYS A 235 -21.45 6.51 -13.75
C CYS A 235 -20.58 5.25 -13.62
N GLU A 236 -21.16 4.08 -13.36
CA GLU A 236 -20.46 2.80 -13.32
C GLU A 236 -19.93 2.34 -14.69
N MET A 237 -20.28 3.02 -15.78
CA MET A 237 -19.82 2.73 -17.15
C MET A 237 -18.49 3.40 -17.51
N PHE A 238 -18.00 4.33 -16.70
CA PHE A 238 -16.70 4.93 -16.98
C PHE A 238 -15.56 3.99 -16.60
N ASN A 239 -14.57 3.88 -17.49
CA ASN A 239 -13.35 3.14 -17.22
C ASN A 239 -12.32 4.00 -16.48
N HIS A 240 -11.36 3.34 -15.86
CA HIS A 240 -10.25 3.97 -15.16
C HIS A 240 -9.11 4.36 -16.09
N GLU A 241 -8.57 5.55 -15.86
CA GLU A 241 -7.22 5.94 -16.29
C GLU A 241 -6.67 7.00 -15.33
N ASN A 242 -5.36 7.25 -15.36
CA ASN A 242 -4.60 8.26 -14.61
C ASN A 242 -4.91 9.71 -15.02
N THR A 243 -6.18 10.01 -15.29
CA THR A 243 -6.69 11.36 -15.56
C THR A 243 -6.85 12.18 -14.28
N ASP A 244 -7.06 13.49 -14.43
CA ASP A 244 -7.48 14.36 -13.33
C ASP A 244 -9.02 14.51 -13.27
N VAL A 245 -9.77 13.71 -14.05
CA VAL A 245 -11.23 13.64 -14.01
C VAL A 245 -11.67 12.93 -12.74
N ARG A 246 -12.48 13.60 -11.92
CA ARG A 246 -12.92 13.11 -10.61
C ARG A 246 -14.41 13.28 -10.43
N TYR A 247 -14.96 12.56 -9.45
CA TYR A 247 -16.31 12.81 -8.99
C TYR A 247 -16.34 13.82 -7.84
N LYS A 248 -17.45 14.57 -7.70
CA LYS A 248 -17.73 15.44 -6.56
C LYS A 248 -19.23 15.65 -6.35
N GLY A 249 -19.61 16.11 -5.17
CA GLY A 249 -20.96 16.63 -4.91
C GLY A 249 -21.12 18.06 -5.44
N LEU A 250 -22.14 18.30 -6.25
CA LEU A 250 -22.54 19.61 -6.74
C LEU A 250 -23.73 20.14 -5.94
N TYR A 251 -23.59 21.35 -5.41
CA TYR A 251 -24.63 22.09 -4.69
C TYR A 251 -25.23 23.16 -5.60
N LEU A 252 -26.54 23.17 -5.76
CA LEU A 252 -27.28 24.23 -6.42
C LEU A 252 -27.26 25.49 -5.53
N GLU A 253 -27.37 26.68 -6.15
CA GLU A 253 -27.40 27.95 -5.40
C GLU A 253 -28.52 28.02 -4.36
N SER A 254 -29.62 27.32 -4.59
CA SER A 254 -30.76 27.25 -3.67
C SER A 254 -30.52 26.33 -2.47
N ASN A 255 -29.45 25.53 -2.46
CA ASN A 255 -29.20 24.56 -1.41
C ASN A 255 -28.66 25.25 -0.15
N ILE A 256 -29.41 25.15 0.95
CA ILE A 256 -29.06 25.76 2.25
C ILE A 256 -27.75 25.23 2.84
N ASN A 257 -27.32 24.04 2.41
CA ASN A 257 -26.09 23.38 2.83
C ASN A 257 -24.91 23.70 1.90
N LYS A 258 -25.10 24.54 0.86
CA LYS A 258 -24.00 24.98 -0.01
C LYS A 258 -22.91 25.65 0.86
N PRO A 259 -21.65 25.19 0.81
CA PRO A 259 -20.56 25.82 1.55
C PRO A 259 -20.42 27.31 1.21
N LYS A 260 -20.18 28.17 2.21
CA LYS A 260 -20.15 29.65 2.06
C LYS A 260 -18.90 30.20 1.39
N ASP A 261 -17.81 29.44 1.41
CA ASP A 261 -16.58 29.78 0.72
C ASP A 261 -16.49 28.92 -0.54
N ASP A 262 -16.62 29.54 -1.72
CA ASP A 262 -16.19 28.99 -3.02
C ASP A 262 -14.65 28.92 -3.11
N LYS A 263 -13.96 28.65 -1.99
CA LYS A 263 -12.83 27.75 -2.12
C LYS A 263 -13.50 26.43 -2.43
N GLU A 264 -13.76 26.19 -3.72
CA GLU A 264 -13.91 24.85 -4.25
C GLU A 264 -12.73 24.09 -3.68
N SER A 265 -12.88 23.50 -2.50
CA SER A 265 -11.93 22.54 -2.01
C SER A 265 -12.06 21.47 -3.05
N ASP A 266 -11.10 21.42 -3.97
CA ASP A 266 -10.69 20.17 -4.57
C ASP A 266 -10.41 19.27 -3.36
N THR A 267 -11.46 18.66 -2.81
CA THR A 267 -11.41 17.67 -1.73
C THR A 267 -10.59 16.45 -2.16
N ASN A 268 -10.10 16.46 -3.41
CA ASN A 268 -9.18 15.51 -4.01
C ASN A 268 -7.71 15.93 -3.92
N GLU A 269 -7.33 17.13 -3.44
CA GLU A 269 -5.91 17.43 -3.13
C GLU A 269 -5.38 16.57 -1.96
N SER A 270 -6.27 15.95 -1.17
CA SER A 270 -5.90 15.04 -0.07
C SER A 270 -5.85 13.55 -0.44
N ASP A 271 -6.12 13.16 -1.70
CA ASP A 271 -5.85 11.80 -2.18
C ASP A 271 -4.34 11.54 -2.36
N GLU A 272 -3.47 12.49 -1.97
CA GLU A 272 -2.04 12.23 -1.71
C GLU A 272 -1.79 11.36 -0.46
N SER A 273 -2.81 10.95 0.31
CA SER A 273 -2.60 9.76 1.16
C SER A 273 -2.38 8.61 0.21
N ASP A 274 -1.16 8.08 0.11
CA ASP A 274 -0.82 6.88 -0.66
C ASP A 274 -1.97 5.85 -0.49
N GLY A 275 -2.92 5.83 -1.44
CA GLY A 275 -4.13 5.01 -1.40
C GLY A 275 -3.83 3.52 -1.62
N ASP A 276 -2.57 3.14 -1.44
CA ASP A 276 -2.16 1.77 -1.20
C ASP A 276 -2.59 1.40 0.22
N SER A 277 -3.78 0.82 0.35
CA SER A 277 -4.08 -0.05 1.50
C SER A 277 -3.32 -1.39 1.41
N ASP A 278 -2.14 -1.40 0.76
CA ASP A 278 -1.25 -2.55 0.68
C ASP A 278 -0.44 -2.66 1.99
N SER A 279 -1.10 -2.50 3.15
CA SER A 279 -0.52 -2.74 4.47
C SER A 279 -0.47 -4.25 4.75
N TYR A 280 0.34 -4.98 3.98
CA TYR A 280 0.58 -6.40 4.16
C TYR A 280 1.86 -6.62 4.95
N GLU A 281 1.85 -6.24 6.22
CA GLU A 281 2.95 -6.52 7.14
C GLU A 281 2.92 -7.97 7.68
N GLN A 282 1.79 -8.67 7.54
CA GLN A 282 1.45 -9.81 8.39
C GLN A 282 2.22 -11.14 8.15
N GLU A 283 2.94 -11.31 7.04
CA GLU A 283 3.41 -12.64 6.61
C GLU A 283 4.93 -12.92 6.77
N ASP A 284 5.75 -11.93 7.12
CA ASP A 284 7.21 -12.06 7.06
C ASP A 284 7.90 -12.26 8.44
N TYR A 285 7.17 -12.64 9.50
CA TYR A 285 7.66 -12.61 10.90
C TYR A 285 8.43 -13.86 11.40
N GLN A 286 8.46 -14.98 10.67
CA GLN A 286 8.91 -16.25 11.25
C GLN A 286 10.44 -16.52 11.13
N TYR A 287 11.33 -15.95 11.93
CA TYR A 287 12.83 -15.99 11.83
C TYR A 287 13.49 -17.32 11.36
N PRO A 288 14.59 -17.31 10.55
CA PRO A 288 15.37 -18.52 10.21
C PRO A 288 15.88 -19.28 11.44
N PHE A 289 16.10 -20.59 11.34
CA PHE A 289 16.47 -21.46 12.46
C PHE A 289 17.76 -21.00 13.18
N GLU A 290 18.74 -20.52 12.43
CA GLU A 290 20.01 -20.02 12.98
C GLU A 290 19.80 -18.79 13.85
N ILE A 291 18.87 -17.91 13.46
CA ILE A 291 18.50 -16.71 14.22
C ILE A 291 17.67 -17.10 15.44
N GLN A 292 16.75 -18.06 15.31
CA GLN A 292 15.99 -18.62 16.43
C GLN A 292 16.90 -19.27 17.48
N GLU A 293 17.94 -19.97 17.06
CA GLU A 293 18.95 -20.54 17.97
C GLU A 293 19.80 -19.46 18.63
N GLN A 294 20.23 -18.42 17.91
CA GLN A 294 20.93 -17.26 18.52
C GLN A 294 20.08 -16.57 19.59
N ILE A 295 18.80 -16.37 19.29
CA ILE A 295 17.77 -15.84 20.20
C ILE A 295 17.62 -16.70 21.45
N LYS A 296 17.51 -18.01 21.28
CA LYS A 296 17.32 -18.97 22.39
C LYS A 296 18.56 -19.04 23.28
N ILE A 297 19.75 -19.02 22.67
CA ILE A 297 21.03 -18.90 23.37
C ILE A 297 21.09 -17.58 24.17
N TYR A 298 20.59 -16.47 23.61
CA TYR A 298 20.59 -15.17 24.28
C TYR A 298 19.62 -15.12 25.48
N LYS A 299 18.39 -15.63 25.35
CA LYS A 299 17.43 -15.73 26.45
C LYS A 299 17.93 -16.58 27.62
N GLN A 300 18.84 -17.52 27.36
CA GLN A 300 19.46 -18.40 28.35
C GLN A 300 20.82 -17.89 28.87
N LYS A 301 21.38 -16.83 28.27
CA LYS A 301 22.69 -16.29 28.67
C LYS A 301 22.58 -15.48 29.95
N THR A 302 23.44 -15.83 30.91
CA THR A 302 23.68 -14.99 32.09
C THR A 302 24.22 -13.63 31.61
N PRO A 303 23.65 -12.48 32.05
CA PRO A 303 24.14 -11.17 31.67
C PRO A 303 25.64 -11.01 31.90
N THR A 304 26.35 -10.36 30.98
CA THR A 304 27.82 -10.23 31.03
C THR A 304 28.33 -9.71 32.37
N TYR A 305 27.65 -8.75 32.98
CA TYR A 305 28.05 -8.22 34.29
C TYR A 305 27.99 -9.27 35.42
N LYS A 306 27.03 -10.21 35.37
CA LYS A 306 26.95 -11.32 36.34
C LYS A 306 28.07 -12.34 36.13
N LEU A 307 28.51 -12.53 34.89
CA LEU A 307 29.69 -13.36 34.61
C LEU A 307 30.97 -12.72 35.18
N ILE A 308 31.08 -11.39 35.11
CA ILE A 308 32.20 -10.65 35.71
C ILE A 308 32.15 -10.71 37.24
N GLU A 309 30.96 -10.66 37.86
CA GLU A 309 30.80 -10.87 39.31
C GLU A 309 31.27 -12.29 39.74
N GLN A 310 30.96 -13.30 38.94
CA GLN A 310 31.44 -14.68 39.15
C GLN A 310 32.96 -14.78 38.98
N GLU A 311 33.51 -14.14 37.93
CA GLU A 311 34.96 -14.06 37.68
C GLU A 311 35.70 -13.46 38.88
N LEU A 312 35.20 -12.34 39.42
CA LEU A 312 35.73 -11.70 40.61
C LEU A 312 35.69 -12.61 41.83
N THR A 313 34.58 -13.34 42.02
CA THR A 313 34.42 -14.30 43.14
C THR A 313 35.43 -15.44 43.03
N VAL A 314 35.65 -15.98 41.82
CA VAL A 314 36.64 -17.04 41.58
C VAL A 314 38.05 -16.52 41.88
N TYR A 315 38.40 -15.33 41.39
CA TYR A 315 39.71 -14.73 41.65
C TYR A 315 39.95 -14.52 43.15
N GLN A 316 38.96 -13.98 43.87
CA GLN A 316 39.01 -13.79 45.33
C GLN A 316 39.31 -15.09 46.09
N ASN A 317 38.76 -16.21 45.62
CA ASN A 317 38.98 -17.53 46.22
C ASN A 317 40.35 -18.15 45.89
N GLN A 318 41.05 -17.65 44.87
CA GLN A 318 42.35 -18.15 44.40
C GLN A 318 43.55 -17.31 44.88
N VAL A 319 43.31 -16.21 45.60
CA VAL A 319 44.37 -15.33 46.11
C VAL A 319 45.27 -16.07 47.11
N ASP A 320 46.58 -16.12 46.82
CA ASP A 320 47.59 -16.57 47.76
C ASP A 320 47.99 -15.42 48.70
N TYR A 321 47.45 -15.43 49.91
CA TYR A 321 47.74 -14.41 50.93
C TYR A 321 49.18 -14.47 51.46
N GLN A 322 50.02 -15.40 51.02
CA GLN A 322 51.46 -15.40 51.30
C GLN A 322 52.27 -14.51 50.34
N ASP A 323 51.69 -14.07 49.20
CA ASP A 323 52.30 -13.07 48.33
C ASP A 323 52.19 -11.67 48.98
N PRO A 324 53.31 -10.95 49.24
CA PRO A 324 53.29 -9.61 49.83
C PRO A 324 52.44 -8.60 49.06
N ASP A 325 52.28 -8.80 47.75
CA ASP A 325 51.51 -7.92 46.86
C ASP A 325 50.05 -8.38 46.67
N ALA A 326 49.63 -9.49 47.28
CA ALA A 326 48.32 -10.12 47.06
C ALA A 326 47.14 -9.16 47.25
N ILE A 327 47.17 -8.35 48.32
CA ILE A 327 46.11 -7.38 48.64
C ILE A 327 46.02 -6.28 47.58
N THR A 328 47.18 -5.80 47.10
CA THR A 328 47.25 -4.76 46.08
C THR A 328 46.75 -5.27 44.73
N LYS A 329 47.18 -6.48 44.32
CA LYS A 329 46.72 -7.14 43.08
C LYS A 329 45.21 -7.39 43.12
N LEU A 330 44.69 -7.89 44.25
CA LEU A 330 43.26 -8.11 44.44
C LEU A 330 42.45 -6.81 44.32
N ARG A 331 42.92 -5.71 44.93
CA ARG A 331 42.25 -4.41 44.84
C ARG A 331 42.18 -3.90 43.40
N LEU A 332 43.31 -3.94 42.68
CA LEU A 332 43.37 -3.50 41.27
C LEU A 332 42.47 -4.35 40.36
N TYR A 333 42.46 -5.67 40.57
CA TYR A 333 41.59 -6.56 39.82
C TYR A 333 40.11 -6.33 40.13
N GLN A 334 39.76 -6.13 41.41
CA GLN A 334 38.40 -5.79 41.82
C GLN A 334 37.92 -4.47 41.21
N GLU A 335 38.77 -3.45 41.20
CA GLU A 335 38.49 -2.17 40.54
C GLU A 335 38.26 -2.37 39.04
N LYS A 336 39.13 -3.14 38.36
CA LYS A 336 38.96 -3.46 36.92
C LYS A 336 37.63 -4.19 36.67
N CYS A 337 37.26 -5.17 37.49
CA CYS A 337 35.97 -5.87 37.41
C CYS A 337 34.77 -4.94 37.64
N ASN A 338 34.82 -4.08 38.66
CA ASN A 338 33.74 -3.12 38.95
C ASN A 338 33.52 -2.15 37.79
N ASN A 339 34.61 -1.61 37.23
CA ASN A 339 34.56 -0.75 36.06
C ASN A 339 33.96 -1.47 34.85
N ARG A 340 34.36 -2.74 34.59
CA ARG A 340 33.74 -3.56 33.52
C ARG A 340 32.24 -3.74 33.74
N ILE A 341 31.81 -4.02 34.97
CA ILE A 341 30.39 -4.15 35.33
C ILE A 341 29.65 -2.84 35.05
N GLU A 342 30.18 -1.70 35.47
CA GLU A 342 29.53 -0.41 35.28
C GLU A 342 29.40 -0.02 33.81
N LEU A 343 30.42 -0.26 32.99
CA LEU A 343 30.36 -0.04 31.55
C LEU A 343 29.28 -0.92 30.88
N GLN A 344 29.14 -2.18 31.32
CA GLN A 344 28.07 -3.06 30.84
C GLN A 344 26.68 -2.58 31.28
N ILE A 345 26.54 -2.01 32.48
CA ILE A 345 25.29 -1.39 32.92
C ILE A 345 24.94 -0.17 32.06
N LEU A 346 25.92 0.68 31.72
CA LEU A 346 25.71 1.82 30.81
C LEU A 346 25.29 1.39 29.40
N TYR A 347 25.89 0.30 28.88
CA TYR A 347 25.47 -0.32 27.62
C TYR A 347 24.00 -0.75 27.68
N LEU A 348 23.59 -1.45 28.74
CA LEU A 348 22.19 -1.90 28.91
C LEU A 348 21.20 -0.73 29.08
N LYS A 349 21.62 0.36 29.72
CA LYS A 349 20.80 1.59 29.83
C LYS A 349 20.55 2.22 28.46
N ASN A 350 21.58 2.36 27.62
CA ASN A 350 21.41 2.85 26.25
C ASN A 350 20.50 1.92 25.43
N LYS A 351 20.71 0.61 25.55
CA LYS A 351 19.86 -0.39 24.89
C LYS A 351 18.38 -0.22 25.26
N ARG A 352 18.09 -0.07 26.55
CA ARG A 352 16.73 0.18 27.05
C ARG A 352 16.17 1.51 26.52
N TRP A 353 16.98 2.57 26.51
CA TRP A 353 16.57 3.86 25.97
C TRP A 353 16.15 3.76 24.49
N PHE A 354 16.89 3.01 23.66
CA PHE A 354 16.50 2.80 22.25
C PHE A 354 15.13 2.14 22.12
N GLN A 355 14.85 1.12 22.95
CA GLN A 355 13.57 0.41 22.96
C GLN A 355 12.41 1.30 23.42
N GLU A 356 12.67 2.31 24.24
CA GLU A 356 11.63 3.19 24.79
C GLU A 356 11.36 4.41 23.89
N ASN A 357 12.34 4.86 23.09
CA ASN A 357 12.32 6.19 22.47
C ASN A 357 12.40 6.22 20.92
N LEU A 358 12.83 5.14 20.25
CA LEU A 358 13.03 5.14 18.79
C LEU A 358 11.94 4.34 18.07
N ASN A 359 11.64 4.65 16.79
CA ASN A 359 10.71 3.82 16.01
C ASN A 359 11.44 2.62 15.39
N LEU A 360 11.50 1.51 16.11
CA LEU A 360 12.23 0.32 15.66
C LEU A 360 11.60 -0.41 14.46
N ARG A 361 10.40 -0.01 14.04
CA ARG A 361 9.65 -0.60 12.91
C ARG A 361 9.80 0.15 11.59
N ASP A 362 10.46 1.30 11.59
CA ASP A 362 10.78 1.95 10.31
C ASP A 362 11.89 1.19 9.55
N ASN A 363 12.14 1.58 8.30
CA ASN A 363 13.01 0.84 7.38
C ASN A 363 14.51 0.85 7.76
N PHE A 364 14.93 1.62 8.78
CA PHE A 364 16.35 1.84 8.97
C PHE A 364 16.82 2.10 10.42
N THR A 365 15.97 2.51 11.35
CA THR A 365 16.32 2.84 12.75
C THR A 365 16.93 1.65 13.50
N ILE A 366 16.46 0.43 13.27
CA ILE A 366 17.05 -0.75 13.91
C ILE A 366 18.51 -0.98 13.50
N ILE A 367 18.91 -0.56 12.29
CA ILE A 367 20.29 -0.61 11.82
C ILE A 367 21.14 0.42 12.57
N PHE A 368 20.63 1.65 12.75
CA PHE A 368 21.28 2.66 13.59
C PHE A 368 21.52 2.14 15.02
N VAL A 369 20.50 1.52 15.62
CA VAL A 369 20.58 0.94 16.95
C VAL A 369 21.68 -0.13 17.01
N SER A 370 21.69 -1.07 16.05
CA SER A 370 22.73 -2.10 16.04
C SER A 370 24.14 -1.53 15.88
N LYS A 371 24.33 -0.56 14.96
CA LYS A 371 25.64 0.09 14.74
C LYS A 371 26.12 0.87 15.95
N THR A 372 25.20 1.50 16.67
CA THR A 372 25.51 2.22 17.91
C THR A 372 25.88 1.26 19.04
N LEU A 373 25.17 0.15 19.17
CA LEU A 373 25.50 -0.89 20.18
C LEU A 373 26.82 -1.60 19.87
N GLU A 374 27.11 -1.85 18.59
CA GLU A 374 28.41 -2.35 18.11
C GLU A 374 29.54 -1.42 18.55
N TYR A 375 29.41 -0.11 18.26
CA TYR A 375 30.38 0.90 18.65
C TYR A 375 30.65 0.92 20.16
N ILE A 376 29.60 0.93 21.00
CA ILE A 376 29.77 0.88 22.45
C ILE A 376 30.58 -0.35 22.88
N GLN A 377 30.25 -1.52 22.33
CA GLN A 377 30.96 -2.76 22.66
C GLN A 377 32.43 -2.71 22.26
N ASP A 378 32.75 -2.09 21.13
CA ASP A 378 34.14 -1.91 20.71
C ASP A 378 34.91 -0.96 21.63
N GLN A 379 34.28 0.11 22.13
CA GLN A 379 34.89 0.98 23.14
C GLN A 379 35.15 0.23 24.46
N ILE A 380 34.22 -0.64 24.88
CA ILE A 380 34.41 -1.47 26.07
C ILE A 380 35.59 -2.44 25.87
N LYS A 381 35.72 -3.06 24.69
CA LYS A 381 36.86 -3.94 24.39
C LYS A 381 38.19 -3.19 24.46
N LEU A 382 38.24 -1.94 24.01
CA LEU A 382 39.45 -1.09 24.11
C LEU A 382 39.84 -0.83 25.57
N TYR A 383 38.88 -0.68 26.47
CA TYR A 383 39.16 -0.65 27.91
C TYR A 383 39.68 -1.99 28.44
N GLU A 384 39.13 -3.13 27.99
CA GLU A 384 39.57 -4.45 28.46
C GLU A 384 41.04 -4.75 28.11
N VAL A 385 41.52 -4.26 26.97
CA VAL A 385 42.94 -4.36 26.54
C VAL A 385 43.81 -3.18 27.00
N ASP A 386 43.32 -2.37 27.94
CA ASP A 386 44.02 -1.22 28.54
C ASP A 386 44.44 -0.13 27.52
N ALA A 387 43.76 -0.05 26.37
CA ALA A 387 43.99 0.97 25.35
C ALA A 387 43.27 2.30 25.66
N LEU A 388 42.17 2.26 26.42
CA LEU A 388 41.42 3.42 26.92
C LEU A 388 41.19 3.32 28.43
N SER A 389 41.08 4.46 29.11
CA SER A 389 40.70 4.51 30.53
C SER A 389 39.19 4.35 30.71
N TYR A 390 38.78 3.99 31.93
CA TYR A 390 37.36 3.91 32.29
C TYR A 390 36.64 5.25 32.07
N GLU A 391 37.25 6.37 32.45
CA GLU A 391 36.66 7.71 32.30
C GLU A 391 36.43 8.07 30.83
N GLN A 392 37.36 7.70 29.96
CA GLN A 392 37.23 7.92 28.52
C GLN A 392 36.04 7.13 27.95
N VAL A 393 35.95 5.83 28.25
CA VAL A 393 34.88 4.98 27.73
C VAL A 393 33.52 5.36 28.34
N SER A 394 33.46 5.62 29.64
CA SER A 394 32.23 6.04 30.33
C SER A 394 31.67 7.35 29.74
N ALA A 395 32.53 8.35 29.48
CA ALA A 395 32.11 9.59 28.84
C ALA A 395 31.59 9.37 27.41
N ILE A 396 32.23 8.49 26.62
CA ILE A 396 31.77 8.14 25.27
C ILE A 396 30.37 7.51 25.33
N ILE A 397 30.16 6.51 26.19
CA ILE A 397 28.87 5.80 26.31
C ILE A 397 27.76 6.74 26.80
N GLN A 398 28.08 7.70 27.67
CA GLN A 398 27.11 8.70 28.14
C GLN A 398 26.70 9.68 27.02
N ASN A 399 27.62 10.03 26.12
CA ASN A 399 27.34 10.91 24.98
C ASN A 399 26.45 10.22 23.92
N VAL A 400 26.43 8.88 23.88
CA VAL A 400 25.59 8.13 22.93
C VAL A 400 24.13 8.55 23.01
N THR A 401 23.58 8.71 24.22
CA THR A 401 22.17 9.11 24.38
C THR A 401 21.88 10.45 23.71
N GLN A 402 22.76 11.44 23.86
CA GLN A 402 22.60 12.76 23.23
C GLN A 402 22.69 12.66 21.69
N ASN A 403 23.61 11.86 21.16
CA ASN A 403 23.69 11.61 19.72
C ASN A 403 22.44 10.89 19.19
N SER A 404 21.84 10.01 19.99
CA SER A 404 20.61 9.30 19.61
C SER A 404 19.36 10.18 19.68
N GLU A 405 19.34 11.19 20.55
CA GLU A 405 18.33 12.25 20.51
C GLU A 405 18.43 13.09 19.23
N LEU A 406 19.66 13.46 18.83
CA LEU A 406 19.91 14.14 17.56
C LEU A 406 19.48 13.28 16.36
N TYR A 407 19.75 11.97 16.40
CA TYR A 407 19.26 11.04 15.38
C TYR A 407 17.74 11.06 15.28
N LEU A 408 17.02 10.97 16.41
CA LEU A 408 15.56 11.01 16.43
C LEU A 408 15.00 12.32 15.85
N GLU A 409 15.63 13.46 16.14
CA GLU A 409 15.28 14.75 15.54
C GLU A 409 15.44 14.71 14.01
N LYS A 410 16.57 14.19 13.52
CA LYS A 410 16.84 14.09 12.08
C LYS A 410 15.94 13.11 11.35
N VAL A 411 15.56 11.99 11.96
CA VAL A 411 14.55 11.08 11.40
C VAL A 411 13.21 11.77 11.26
N LYS A 412 12.78 12.55 12.26
CA LYS A 412 11.54 13.34 12.19
C LYS A 412 11.60 14.38 11.09
N GLU A 413 12.73 15.08 10.95
CA GLU A 413 12.96 16.01 9.83
C GLU A 413 12.87 15.29 8.47
N TYR A 414 13.54 14.14 8.32
CA TYR A 414 13.51 13.33 7.11
C TYR A 414 12.09 12.85 6.77
N ALA A 415 11.37 12.29 7.74
CA ALA A 415 9.99 11.82 7.56
C ALA A 415 9.06 12.96 7.14
N TYR A 416 9.19 14.13 7.75
CA TYR A 416 8.41 15.30 7.39
C TYR A 416 8.76 15.83 5.99
N GLN A 417 10.05 15.97 5.67
CA GLN A 417 10.50 16.63 4.44
C GLN A 417 10.47 15.73 3.20
N LYS A 418 10.82 14.44 3.35
CA LYS A 418 11.00 13.49 2.24
C LYS A 418 9.83 12.51 2.14
N LEU A 419 9.30 12.04 3.27
CA LEU A 419 8.17 11.09 3.29
C LEU A 419 6.79 11.78 3.37
N LYS A 420 6.74 13.10 3.61
CA LYS A 420 5.50 13.88 3.81
C LYS A 420 4.62 13.36 4.95
N GLU A 421 5.16 12.60 5.89
CA GLU A 421 4.42 12.15 7.06
C GLU A 421 4.22 13.34 8.00
N LYS A 422 2.98 13.86 8.04
CA LYS A 422 2.64 15.00 8.92
C LYS A 422 2.72 14.63 10.41
N ASN A 423 2.55 13.35 10.74
CA ASN A 423 2.55 12.83 12.10
C ASN A 423 3.48 11.61 12.19
N TYR A 424 4.77 11.82 12.50
CA TYR A 424 5.67 10.72 12.82
C TYR A 424 5.22 10.06 14.14
N GLN A 425 4.74 8.82 14.06
CA GLN A 425 4.28 8.04 15.21
C GLN A 425 5.24 6.90 15.51
N LEU A 426 5.45 6.62 16.79
CA LEU A 426 6.21 5.46 17.25
C LEU A 426 5.37 4.20 17.07
N LYS A 427 5.57 3.49 15.96
CA LYS A 427 4.81 2.27 15.62
C LYS A 427 5.26 1.02 16.37
N GLN A 428 6.36 1.09 17.14
CA GLN A 428 6.96 -0.07 17.79
C GLN A 428 6.06 -0.78 18.84
N PHE A 429 5.00 -0.13 19.32
CA PHE A 429 4.04 -0.72 20.27
C PHE A 429 2.72 -1.17 19.61
N GLU A 430 2.56 -0.93 18.32
CA GLU A 430 1.42 -1.44 17.57
C GLU A 430 1.68 -2.93 17.32
N ILE A 431 1.12 -3.81 18.13
CA ILE A 431 1.04 -5.22 17.74
C ILE A 431 0.17 -5.22 16.47
N PRO A 432 0.65 -5.73 15.31
CA PRO A 432 -0.22 -5.85 14.15
C PRO A 432 -1.43 -6.64 14.62
N GLU A 433 -2.61 -6.04 14.59
CA GLU A 433 -3.82 -6.76 14.92
C GLU A 433 -3.83 -7.99 14.02
N GLN A 434 -3.68 -9.17 14.63
CA GLN A 434 -4.08 -10.41 13.99
C GLN A 434 -5.60 -10.32 14.05
N PRO A 435 -6.31 -10.04 12.93
CA PRO A 435 -7.74 -10.23 12.97
C PRO A 435 -7.96 -11.66 13.43
N SER A 436 -8.76 -11.87 14.48
CA SER A 436 -9.25 -13.20 14.80
C SER A 436 -9.93 -13.67 13.52
N ALA A 437 -9.31 -14.62 12.80
CA ALA A 437 -9.83 -15.10 11.55
C ALA A 437 -11.13 -15.84 11.89
N ILE A 438 -12.26 -15.15 11.77
CA ILE A 438 -13.56 -15.81 11.74
C ILE A 438 -13.52 -16.65 10.48
N GLU A 439 -13.52 -17.97 10.63
CA GLU A 439 -13.36 -18.91 9.51
C GLU A 439 -14.68 -19.65 9.22
N THR A 440 -15.61 -19.63 10.18
CA THR A 440 -16.87 -20.37 10.09
C THR A 440 -18.10 -19.48 10.25
N VAL A 441 -19.24 -19.99 9.75
CA VAL A 441 -20.54 -19.31 9.88
C VAL A 441 -20.93 -19.19 11.36
N ASP A 442 -20.73 -20.25 12.14
CA ASP A 442 -21.09 -20.27 13.57
C ASP A 442 -20.29 -19.21 14.34
N GLU A 443 -18.98 -19.13 14.14
CA GLU A 443 -18.13 -18.09 14.74
C GLU A 443 -18.59 -16.67 14.36
N MET A 444 -18.96 -16.44 13.10
CA MET A 444 -19.49 -15.15 12.63
C MET A 444 -20.82 -14.81 13.33
N LEU A 445 -21.67 -15.81 13.55
CA LEU A 445 -22.98 -15.63 14.16
C LEU A 445 -22.93 -15.51 15.70
N GLU A 446 -21.85 -15.97 16.33
CA GLU A 446 -21.59 -15.87 17.77
C GLU A 446 -20.83 -14.60 18.18
N VAL A 447 -20.42 -13.75 17.23
CA VAL A 447 -19.77 -12.47 17.54
C VAL A 447 -20.65 -11.63 18.46
N GLY A 448 -20.15 -11.38 19.68
CA GLY A 448 -20.86 -10.62 20.69
C GLY A 448 -21.14 -9.19 20.25
N ILE A 449 -22.39 -8.76 20.38
CA ILE A 449 -22.80 -7.37 20.17
C ILE A 449 -22.43 -6.59 21.44
N PRO A 450 -21.63 -5.51 21.36
CA PRO A 450 -21.27 -4.75 22.55
C PRO A 450 -22.52 -4.23 23.27
N GLU A 451 -22.64 -4.44 24.58
CA GLU A 451 -23.86 -4.12 25.37
C GLU A 451 -24.30 -2.65 25.28
N ASN A 452 -23.37 -1.73 25.02
CA ASN A 452 -23.63 -0.29 24.88
C ASN A 452 -23.89 0.14 23.44
N VAL A 453 -23.75 -0.77 22.48
CA VAL A 453 -24.02 -0.51 21.07
C VAL A 453 -25.41 -1.02 20.76
N LYS A 454 -26.28 -0.11 20.34
CA LYS A 454 -27.52 -0.49 19.70
C LYS A 454 -27.25 -0.52 18.20
N PRO A 455 -27.20 -1.70 17.58
CA PRO A 455 -26.58 -1.87 16.26
C PRO A 455 -27.09 -0.90 15.18
N PHE A 456 -28.32 -0.39 15.32
CA PHE A 456 -28.95 0.47 14.34
C PHE A 456 -29.93 1.53 14.92
N GLU A 457 -29.73 2.05 16.15
CA GLU A 457 -30.70 3.02 16.69
C GLU A 457 -30.67 4.39 15.99
N ALA A 458 -31.88 4.82 15.57
CA ALA A 458 -32.27 6.11 14.99
C ALA A 458 -31.74 6.46 13.58
N LYS A 459 -32.66 6.94 12.72
CA LYS A 459 -32.35 7.63 11.43
C LYS A 459 -31.33 8.77 11.56
N VAL A 460 -31.09 9.25 12.79
CA VAL A 460 -30.23 10.38 13.17
C VAL A 460 -28.74 10.04 13.02
N ASP A 461 -28.34 8.77 13.13
CA ASP A 461 -26.93 8.37 13.04
C ASP A 461 -26.47 8.08 11.60
N TRP A 462 -27.41 7.88 10.68
CA TRP A 462 -27.12 7.73 9.25
C TRP A 462 -26.93 9.09 8.59
N LYS A 463 -25.68 9.54 8.53
CA LYS A 463 -25.31 10.73 7.76
C LYS A 463 -25.75 10.60 6.30
N GLU A 464 -26.14 11.72 5.73
CA GLU A 464 -26.52 11.82 4.32
C GLU A 464 -25.66 12.86 3.64
N ASP A 465 -25.26 12.56 2.41
CA ASP A 465 -24.64 13.53 1.54
C ASP A 465 -25.57 14.74 1.36
N GLN A 466 -25.04 15.96 1.45
CA GLN A 466 -25.87 17.18 1.41
C GLN A 466 -25.92 17.85 0.02
N PHE A 467 -25.18 17.30 -0.96
CA PHE A 467 -25.17 17.80 -2.33
C PHE A 467 -26.47 17.49 -3.07
N ASP A 468 -26.77 18.26 -4.12
CA ASP A 468 -27.96 18.02 -4.96
C ASP A 468 -27.68 16.97 -6.03
N ASN A 469 -26.50 17.03 -6.65
CA ASN A 469 -26.10 16.12 -7.71
C ASN A 469 -24.71 15.53 -7.47
N PHE A 470 -24.54 14.25 -7.75
CA PHE A 470 -23.23 13.66 -7.97
C PHE A 470 -22.77 14.01 -9.39
N VAL A 471 -21.56 14.54 -9.55
CA VAL A 471 -21.01 14.89 -10.87
C VAL A 471 -19.67 14.24 -11.11
N ILE A 472 -19.43 13.78 -12.34
CA ILE A 472 -18.09 13.48 -12.84
C ILE A 472 -17.64 14.68 -13.69
N LYS A 473 -16.54 15.31 -13.30
CA LYS A 473 -16.08 16.58 -13.87
C LYS A 473 -14.62 16.48 -14.31
N CYS A 474 -14.32 17.02 -15.48
CA CYS A 474 -12.96 17.28 -15.94
C CYS A 474 -12.26 18.30 -15.04
N SER A 475 -10.95 18.17 -14.87
CA SER A 475 -10.14 19.23 -14.29
C SER A 475 -9.82 20.31 -15.33
N SER A 476 -9.05 21.32 -14.91
CA SER A 476 -8.45 22.32 -15.79
C SER A 476 -7.39 21.77 -16.76
N LYS A 477 -7.04 20.48 -16.67
CA LYS A 477 -6.03 19.81 -17.53
C LYS A 477 -6.60 18.72 -18.43
N ASP A 478 -7.81 18.25 -18.19
CA ASP A 478 -8.42 17.19 -18.98
C ASP A 478 -9.30 17.80 -20.09
N GLU A 479 -8.94 17.53 -21.34
CA GLU A 479 -9.81 17.75 -22.49
C GLU A 479 -9.87 16.45 -23.29
N PHE A 480 -11.04 16.10 -23.83
CA PHE A 480 -11.20 14.91 -24.66
C PHE A 480 -11.53 15.31 -26.08
N GLU A 481 -10.81 14.79 -27.06
CA GLU A 481 -11.16 14.95 -28.47
C GLU A 481 -12.49 14.26 -28.78
N LYS A 482 -13.09 14.60 -29.92
CA LYS A 482 -14.21 13.83 -30.46
C LYS A 482 -13.78 12.38 -30.73
N ASP A 483 -14.68 11.43 -30.48
CA ASP A 483 -14.49 9.99 -30.65
C ASP A 483 -13.43 9.39 -29.68
N ALA A 484 -13.00 10.12 -28.65
CA ALA A 484 -12.12 9.63 -27.60
C ALA A 484 -12.89 8.79 -26.57
N GLN A 485 -12.19 7.94 -25.82
CA GLN A 485 -12.77 7.29 -24.65
C GLN A 485 -12.80 8.28 -23.47
N ALA A 486 -13.93 8.38 -22.79
CA ALA A 486 -14.06 9.19 -21.58
C ALA A 486 -13.74 8.31 -20.36
N TYR A 487 -12.70 8.71 -19.63
CA TYR A 487 -12.25 8.05 -18.41
C TYR A 487 -12.54 8.90 -17.17
N PHE A 488 -12.58 8.26 -16.00
CA PHE A 488 -12.35 8.95 -14.73
C PHE A 488 -11.29 8.25 -13.89
N SER A 489 -10.72 8.98 -12.94
CA SER A 489 -9.77 8.39 -12.00
C SER A 489 -10.50 7.72 -10.84
N TYR A 490 -10.31 6.41 -10.70
CA TYR A 490 -10.81 5.62 -9.57
C TYR A 490 -10.00 5.93 -8.29
N GLY A 491 -8.87 6.64 -8.42
CA GLY A 491 -7.93 6.96 -7.37
C GLY A 491 -6.48 6.78 -7.83
N THR A 492 -5.55 6.91 -6.90
CA THR A 492 -4.11 6.68 -7.12
C THR A 492 -3.77 5.21 -6.85
N ILE A 493 -4.11 4.31 -7.78
CA ILE A 493 -4.10 2.86 -7.55
C ILE A 493 -2.98 2.18 -8.36
N SER A 494 -2.19 1.32 -7.71
CA SER A 494 -1.15 0.50 -8.37
C SER A 494 -1.77 -0.57 -9.28
N ASN A 495 -0.99 -1.14 -10.22
CA ASN A 495 -1.52 -2.24 -11.05
C ASN A 495 -1.82 -3.49 -10.23
N ARG A 496 -1.08 -3.71 -9.14
CA ARG A 496 -1.34 -4.78 -8.18
C ARG A 496 -2.75 -4.66 -7.58
N SER A 497 -3.09 -3.47 -7.08
CA SER A 497 -4.39 -3.22 -6.46
C SER A 497 -5.52 -3.10 -7.50
N LEU A 498 -5.23 -2.55 -8.70
CA LEU A 498 -6.20 -2.54 -9.81
C LEU A 498 -6.60 -3.96 -10.21
N LEU A 499 -5.63 -4.86 -10.34
CA LEU A 499 -5.90 -6.24 -10.69
C LEU A 499 -6.68 -6.94 -9.58
N LEU A 500 -6.23 -6.76 -8.32
CA LEU A 500 -6.88 -7.37 -7.16
C LEU A 500 -8.33 -6.91 -6.99
N ARG A 501 -8.64 -5.62 -7.21
CA ARG A 501 -9.96 -5.02 -6.93
C ARG A 501 -10.90 -4.98 -8.15
N TYR A 502 -10.35 -4.83 -9.35
CA TYR A 502 -11.12 -4.56 -10.56
C TYR A 502 -10.83 -5.53 -11.73
N GLY A 503 -9.87 -6.45 -11.57
CA GLY A 503 -9.61 -7.49 -12.58
C GLY A 503 -8.84 -7.02 -13.82
N PHE A 504 -8.23 -5.83 -13.81
CA PHE A 504 -7.42 -5.34 -14.94
C PHE A 504 -6.14 -4.63 -14.49
N THR A 505 -5.22 -4.42 -15.43
CA THR A 505 -3.99 -3.64 -15.25
C THR A 505 -3.83 -2.60 -16.37
N LEU A 506 -3.13 -1.51 -16.06
CA LEU A 506 -2.86 -0.42 -17.00
C LEU A 506 -1.40 -0.44 -17.45
N GLU A 507 -1.18 -0.30 -18.75
CA GLU A 507 0.13 0.09 -19.27
C GLU A 507 0.46 1.51 -18.80
N TYR A 508 1.74 1.78 -18.50
CA TYR A 508 2.22 3.10 -18.10
C TYR A 508 1.41 3.71 -16.95
N ASN A 509 1.21 2.93 -15.89
CA ASN A 509 0.58 3.40 -14.68
C ASN A 509 1.58 4.18 -13.81
N ILE A 510 1.34 5.47 -13.57
CA ILE A 510 2.27 6.34 -12.82
C ILE A 510 2.31 6.05 -11.32
N TYR A 511 1.30 5.36 -10.80
CA TYR A 511 1.18 5.00 -9.39
C TYR A 511 1.71 3.58 -9.10
N ASP A 512 2.15 2.87 -10.14
CA ASP A 512 2.62 1.50 -10.01
C ASP A 512 4.00 1.43 -9.35
N TYR A 513 4.28 0.29 -8.73
CA TYR A 513 5.51 0.06 -7.99
C TYR A 513 5.89 -1.43 -7.96
N VAL A 514 7.16 -1.71 -7.68
CA VAL A 514 7.67 -3.06 -7.40
C VAL A 514 8.21 -3.10 -5.98
N GLU A 515 7.73 -4.04 -5.18
CA GLU A 515 8.31 -4.31 -3.85
C GLU A 515 9.59 -5.14 -4.01
N VAL A 516 10.75 -4.52 -3.76
CA VAL A 516 12.04 -5.20 -3.65
C VAL A 516 12.37 -5.34 -2.17
N LYS A 517 12.92 -6.48 -1.76
CA LYS A 517 13.20 -6.78 -0.35
C LYS A 517 14.66 -7.13 -0.10
N SER A 518 15.18 -6.76 1.07
CA SER A 518 16.52 -7.14 1.54
C SER A 518 16.44 -7.78 2.91
N GLN A 519 17.13 -8.91 3.11
CA GLN A 519 17.23 -9.55 4.43
C GLN A 519 18.23 -8.78 5.29
N TYR A 520 17.72 -7.95 6.19
CA TYR A 520 18.57 -7.02 6.94
C TYR A 520 19.08 -7.57 8.28
N ILE A 521 18.44 -8.62 8.82
CA ILE A 521 18.76 -9.15 10.16
C ILE A 521 20.24 -9.51 10.29
N GLN A 522 20.85 -10.03 9.22
CA GLN A 522 22.27 -10.40 9.21
C GLN A 522 23.22 -9.21 9.45
N TYR A 523 22.75 -7.98 9.22
CA TYR A 523 23.53 -6.75 9.41
C TYR A 523 23.30 -6.09 10.77
N ILE A 524 22.43 -6.65 11.62
CA ILE A 524 22.09 -6.09 12.93
C ILE A 524 22.36 -7.04 14.11
N PRO A 525 23.54 -7.68 14.21
CA PRO A 525 23.78 -8.72 15.21
C PRO A 525 23.61 -8.21 16.66
N TYR A 526 23.91 -6.94 16.94
CA TYR A 526 23.82 -6.34 18.27
C TYR A 526 22.40 -5.91 18.68
N ALA A 527 21.47 -5.87 17.72
CA ALA A 527 20.05 -5.53 17.95
C ALA A 527 19.09 -6.69 17.58
N SER A 528 19.62 -7.91 17.40
CA SER A 528 18.84 -9.09 17.02
C SER A 528 17.76 -9.46 18.05
N ASP A 529 18.08 -9.34 19.35
CA ASP A 529 17.13 -9.56 20.44
C ASP A 529 16.05 -8.46 20.51
N ILE A 530 16.40 -7.22 20.15
CA ILE A 530 15.44 -6.13 20.01
C ILE A 530 14.49 -6.44 18.86
N ALA A 531 15.03 -6.85 17.71
CA ALA A 531 14.23 -7.18 16.54
C ALA A 531 13.22 -8.30 16.85
N GLU A 532 13.66 -9.35 17.55
CA GLU A 532 12.77 -10.43 17.99
C GLU A 532 11.71 -9.93 18.98
N TYR A 533 12.11 -9.19 20.02
CA TYR A 533 11.20 -8.71 21.05
C TYR A 533 10.02 -7.92 20.45
N PHE A 534 10.30 -7.07 19.46
CA PHE A 534 9.30 -6.28 18.75
C PHE A 534 8.67 -6.99 17.54
N GLN A 535 9.05 -8.26 17.30
CA GLN A 535 8.61 -9.09 16.17
C GLN A 535 8.77 -8.37 14.83
N LEU A 536 9.95 -7.79 14.60
CA LEU A 536 10.23 -7.09 13.35
C LEU A 536 10.26 -8.07 12.17
N SER A 537 9.83 -7.62 10.99
CA SER A 537 9.94 -8.43 9.77
C SER A 537 11.39 -8.86 9.54
N LYS A 538 11.62 -9.99 8.87
CA LYS A 538 12.98 -10.36 8.45
C LYS A 538 13.53 -9.52 7.32
N TYR A 539 12.65 -8.88 6.58
CA TYR A 539 12.95 -8.20 5.34
C TYR A 539 12.63 -6.73 5.49
N MET A 540 13.56 -5.86 5.07
CA MET A 540 13.21 -4.49 4.72
C MET A 540 12.62 -4.49 3.32
N LYS A 541 11.53 -3.74 3.13
CA LYS A 541 10.76 -3.68 1.88
C LYS A 541 10.86 -2.28 1.28
N PHE A 542 11.14 -2.21 -0.01
CA PHE A 542 11.31 -0.96 -0.74
C PHE A 542 10.34 -0.93 -1.91
N LYS A 543 9.44 0.08 -1.93
CA LYS A 543 8.55 0.33 -3.06
C LYS A 543 9.30 1.08 -4.16
N ILE A 544 9.86 0.35 -5.11
CA ILE A 544 10.53 0.92 -6.29
C ILE A 544 9.46 1.49 -7.23
N LYS A 545 9.51 2.78 -7.55
CA LYS A 545 8.53 3.47 -8.42
C LYS A 545 9.23 3.91 -9.70
N TYR A 546 8.51 4.00 -10.81
CA TYR A 546 9.07 4.54 -12.06
C TYR A 546 9.40 6.04 -11.97
N THR A 547 8.63 6.78 -11.18
CA THR A 547 8.63 8.25 -11.22
C THR A 547 9.74 8.91 -10.41
N ARG A 548 10.51 8.15 -9.62
CA ARG A 548 11.58 8.67 -8.75
C ARG A 548 12.59 7.59 -8.39
N ILE A 549 13.83 8.00 -8.15
CA ILE A 549 14.81 7.13 -7.48
C ILE A 549 14.30 6.78 -6.09
N ASN A 550 14.48 5.52 -5.68
CA ASN A 550 14.12 5.08 -4.34
C ASN A 550 15.17 5.55 -3.32
N ASP A 551 14.89 6.69 -2.68
CA ASP A 551 15.76 7.30 -1.67
C ASP A 551 15.90 6.41 -0.41
N ASP A 552 14.85 5.69 -0.02
CA ASP A 552 14.87 4.81 1.15
C ASP A 552 15.86 3.65 0.98
N LEU A 553 16.02 3.12 -0.23
CA LEU A 553 17.00 2.09 -0.55
C LEU A 553 18.42 2.64 -0.48
N LEU A 554 18.64 3.86 -0.97
CA LEU A 554 19.94 4.54 -0.85
C LEU A 554 20.27 4.83 0.62
N MET A 555 19.30 5.30 1.40
CA MET A 555 19.43 5.52 2.84
C MET A 555 19.74 4.21 3.58
N TYR A 556 19.05 3.13 3.25
CA TYR A 556 19.29 1.81 3.83
C TYR A 556 20.75 1.38 3.64
N PHE A 557 21.27 1.44 2.41
CA PHE A 557 22.67 1.11 2.17
C PHE A 557 23.63 2.11 2.81
N LYS A 558 23.30 3.40 2.83
CA LYS A 558 24.09 4.39 3.57
C LYS A 558 24.23 4.05 5.05
N MET A 559 23.13 3.64 5.69
CA MET A 559 23.12 3.22 7.09
C MET A 559 23.86 1.91 7.33
N LEU A 560 23.84 0.97 6.39
CA LEU A 560 24.64 -0.26 6.49
C LEU A 560 26.14 0.01 6.46
N ASN A 561 26.59 1.00 5.67
CA ASN A 561 28.01 1.37 5.57
C ASN A 561 28.45 2.40 6.62
N TRP A 562 27.49 3.04 7.31
CA TRP A 562 27.77 4.07 8.30
C TRP A 562 28.60 3.55 9.46
N GLN A 563 29.61 4.34 9.83
CA GLN A 563 30.42 4.16 11.02
C GLN A 563 30.07 5.25 12.02
N TYR A 564 29.97 4.89 13.30
CA TYR A 564 29.50 5.82 14.34
C TYR A 564 30.29 7.14 14.38
N ASP A 565 31.62 7.07 14.19
CA ASP A 565 32.52 8.23 14.22
C ASP A 565 32.33 9.20 13.03
N GLN A 566 31.60 8.83 11.96
CA GLN A 566 31.23 9.76 10.88
C GLN A 566 30.17 10.77 11.33
N GLY A 567 29.52 10.53 12.46
CA GLY A 567 28.47 11.38 13.01
C GLY A 567 27.12 11.21 12.33
N ILE A 568 26.08 11.67 13.03
CA ILE A 568 24.67 11.52 12.62
C ILE A 568 24.35 12.31 11.35
N SER A 569 24.93 13.50 11.20
CA SER A 569 24.64 14.38 10.05
C SER A 569 24.96 13.73 8.71
N TYR A 570 25.97 12.85 8.66
CA TYR A 570 26.32 12.08 7.46
C TYR A 570 25.14 11.26 6.96
N LEU A 571 24.36 10.63 7.85
CA LEU A 571 23.24 9.78 7.44
C LEU A 571 22.20 10.55 6.62
N PHE A 572 21.96 11.82 6.96
CA PHE A 572 20.86 12.61 6.42
C PHE A 572 21.30 13.65 5.37
N ASP A 573 22.58 13.70 4.99
CA ASP A 573 22.99 14.49 3.84
C ASP A 573 22.57 13.82 2.51
N ASP A 574 22.36 14.61 1.46
CA ASP A 574 22.02 14.11 0.12
C ASP A 574 23.28 13.64 -0.66
N ILE A 575 24.34 13.22 0.03
CA ILE A 575 25.58 12.71 -0.57
C ILE A 575 25.55 11.18 -0.50
N TYR A 576 25.58 10.56 -1.68
CA TYR A 576 25.72 9.11 -1.84
C TYR A 576 27.02 8.85 -2.57
N ASP A 577 27.88 8.00 -2.03
CA ASP A 577 29.07 7.56 -2.75
C ASP A 577 28.73 6.48 -3.79
N SER A 578 29.72 6.15 -4.63
CA SER A 578 29.55 5.13 -5.67
C SER A 578 29.31 3.73 -5.10
N VAL A 579 29.76 3.45 -3.87
CA VAL A 579 29.57 2.15 -3.20
C VAL A 579 28.11 1.94 -2.85
N ILE A 580 27.47 2.94 -2.23
CA ILE A 580 26.03 2.92 -1.88
C ILE A 580 25.19 2.72 -3.14
N ILE A 581 25.49 3.45 -4.22
CA ILE A 581 24.74 3.35 -5.48
C ILE A 581 24.92 1.98 -6.13
N ASN A 582 26.14 1.43 -6.12
CA ASN A 582 26.39 0.07 -6.63
C ASN A 582 25.64 -1.00 -5.83
N GLN A 583 25.56 -0.87 -4.50
CA GLN A 583 24.79 -1.80 -3.67
C GLN A 583 23.29 -1.74 -3.98
N ALA A 584 22.74 -0.53 -4.11
CA ALA A 584 21.34 -0.34 -4.53
C ALA A 584 21.08 -0.92 -5.93
N TYR A 585 21.99 -0.64 -6.88
CA TYR A 585 21.91 -1.18 -8.23
C TYR A 585 21.92 -2.71 -8.22
N ASN A 586 22.88 -3.33 -7.53
CA ASN A 586 23.04 -4.79 -7.48
C ASN A 586 21.82 -5.48 -6.86
N LEU A 587 21.20 -4.90 -5.83
CA LEU A 587 19.99 -5.47 -5.25
C LEU A 587 18.84 -5.51 -6.27
N ILE A 588 18.63 -4.40 -7.00
CA ILE A 588 17.57 -4.31 -8.02
C ILE A 588 17.91 -5.19 -9.23
N GLU A 589 19.17 -5.24 -9.63
CA GLU A 589 19.63 -6.03 -10.78
C GLU A 589 19.53 -7.54 -10.51
N THR A 590 19.84 -7.97 -9.29
CA THR A 590 19.62 -9.35 -8.84
C THR A 590 18.14 -9.69 -8.89
N TYR A 591 17.29 -8.86 -8.28
CA TYR A 591 15.83 -9.06 -8.30
C TYR A 591 15.29 -9.10 -9.74
N HIS A 592 15.70 -8.16 -10.60
CA HIS A 592 15.32 -8.14 -12.01
C HIS A 592 15.73 -9.43 -12.71
N SER A 593 16.98 -9.85 -12.55
CA SER A 593 17.53 -11.04 -13.21
C SER A 593 16.87 -12.33 -12.73
N ASP A 594 16.48 -12.41 -11.47
CA ASP A 594 15.79 -13.58 -10.91
C ASP A 594 14.36 -13.72 -11.46
N HIS A 595 13.65 -12.61 -11.64
CA HIS A 595 12.24 -12.60 -12.04
C HIS A 595 12.00 -12.45 -13.56
N TYR A 596 12.92 -11.83 -14.30
CA TYR A 596 12.75 -11.49 -15.71
C TYR A 596 13.89 -12.01 -16.57
N LYS A 597 13.60 -13.02 -17.40
CA LYS A 597 14.56 -13.60 -18.37
C LYS A 597 14.39 -13.05 -19.78
N GLU A 598 13.19 -12.63 -20.13
CA GLU A 598 12.88 -12.03 -21.43
C GLU A 598 13.07 -10.50 -21.40
N THR A 599 13.36 -9.93 -22.56
CA THR A 599 13.46 -8.47 -22.70
C THR A 599 12.08 -7.82 -22.66
N LEU A 600 12.01 -6.60 -22.14
CA LEU A 600 10.78 -5.80 -22.13
C LEU A 600 10.18 -5.64 -23.54
N LYS A 601 11.03 -5.53 -24.57
CA LYS A 601 10.59 -5.47 -25.97
C LYS A 601 9.87 -6.75 -26.41
N SER A 602 10.48 -7.92 -26.16
CA SER A 602 9.89 -9.23 -26.47
C SER A 602 8.53 -9.41 -25.81
N GLN A 603 8.43 -9.06 -24.52
CA GLN A 603 7.16 -9.17 -23.79
C GLN A 603 6.08 -8.25 -24.37
N LYS A 604 6.42 -7.01 -24.72
CA LYS A 604 5.46 -6.06 -25.33
C LYS A 604 4.93 -6.51 -26.68
N GLU A 605 5.74 -7.20 -27.49
CA GLU A 605 5.29 -7.72 -28.78
C GLU A 605 4.17 -8.77 -28.61
N LYS A 606 4.21 -9.55 -27.52
CA LYS A 606 3.18 -10.55 -27.19
C LYS A 606 1.80 -9.94 -26.88
N LEU A 607 1.71 -8.67 -26.49
CA LEU A 607 0.42 -7.99 -26.25
C LEU A 607 -0.46 -7.89 -27.51
N THR A 608 0.08 -8.17 -28.69
CA THR A 608 -0.70 -8.21 -29.93
C THR A 608 -1.19 -9.61 -30.30
N ASP A 609 -0.82 -10.64 -29.53
CA ASP A 609 -1.23 -12.02 -29.79
C ASP A 609 -2.71 -12.21 -29.48
N SER A 610 -3.48 -12.48 -30.54
CA SER A 610 -4.92 -12.72 -30.48
C SER A 610 -5.31 -14.00 -29.71
N LYS A 611 -4.33 -14.84 -29.33
CA LYS A 611 -4.57 -16.03 -28.52
C LYS A 611 -4.68 -15.75 -27.02
N LEU A 612 -4.17 -14.61 -26.56
CA LEU A 612 -4.25 -14.24 -25.14
C LEU A 612 -5.72 -13.94 -24.77
N ASN A 613 -6.22 -14.58 -23.72
CA ASN A 613 -7.49 -14.19 -23.10
C ASN A 613 -7.27 -12.96 -22.19
N TYR A 614 -8.32 -12.47 -21.52
CA TYR A 614 -8.21 -11.32 -20.62
C TYR A 614 -7.23 -11.54 -19.47
N HIS A 615 -7.24 -12.72 -18.86
CA HIS A 615 -6.35 -13.06 -17.74
C HIS A 615 -4.89 -13.06 -18.19
N ASP A 616 -4.59 -13.72 -19.31
CA ASP A 616 -3.25 -13.74 -19.90
C ASP A 616 -2.78 -12.33 -20.26
N TYR A 617 -3.66 -11.53 -20.86
CA TYR A 617 -3.36 -10.18 -21.31
C TYR A 617 -3.03 -9.24 -20.14
N PHE A 618 -3.87 -9.21 -19.10
CA PHE A 618 -3.65 -8.34 -17.94
C PHE A 618 -2.53 -8.84 -17.01
N ALA A 619 -2.32 -10.16 -16.91
CA ALA A 619 -1.14 -10.70 -16.24
C ALA A 619 0.16 -10.33 -16.98
N LEU A 620 0.15 -10.33 -18.32
CA LEU A 620 1.29 -9.91 -19.11
C LEU A 620 1.59 -8.41 -18.95
N ILE A 621 0.57 -7.54 -18.97
CA ILE A 621 0.75 -6.11 -18.65
C ILE A 621 1.33 -5.93 -17.25
N TYR A 622 0.83 -6.67 -16.26
CA TYR A 622 1.36 -6.64 -14.89
C TYR A 622 2.86 -6.95 -14.85
N GLN A 623 3.31 -8.00 -15.56
CA GLN A 623 4.75 -8.33 -15.65
C GLN A 623 5.56 -7.25 -16.37
N ILE A 624 5.04 -6.75 -17.50
CA ILE A 624 5.72 -5.74 -18.32
C ILE A 624 5.96 -4.47 -17.52
N GLU A 625 4.96 -3.99 -16.78
CA GLU A 625 5.09 -2.73 -16.03
C GLU A 625 6.02 -2.87 -14.82
N LYS A 626 6.00 -4.02 -14.12
CA LYS A 626 7.00 -4.32 -13.08
C LYS A 626 8.42 -4.35 -13.65
N GLN A 627 8.64 -5.01 -14.79
CA GLN A 627 9.95 -5.00 -15.45
C GLN A 627 10.36 -3.58 -15.85
N ARG A 628 9.45 -2.79 -16.44
CA ARG A 628 9.69 -1.40 -16.83
C ARG A 628 10.16 -0.54 -15.66
N ILE A 629 9.54 -0.70 -14.50
CA ILE A 629 9.91 0.02 -13.28
C ILE A 629 11.35 -0.32 -12.86
N LEU A 630 11.70 -1.60 -12.83
CA LEU A 630 13.04 -2.06 -12.44
C LEU A 630 14.11 -1.56 -13.43
N GLU A 631 13.89 -1.73 -14.74
CA GLU A 631 14.82 -1.26 -15.77
C GLU A 631 15.04 0.27 -15.69
N ALA A 632 13.96 1.04 -15.49
CA ALA A 632 14.06 2.49 -15.32
C ALA A 632 14.84 2.88 -14.06
N GLN A 633 14.66 2.14 -12.96
CA GLN A 633 15.39 2.39 -11.72
C GLN A 633 16.89 2.07 -11.86
N LEU A 634 17.24 0.99 -12.55
CA LEU A 634 18.64 0.65 -12.85
C LEU A 634 19.31 1.75 -13.70
N GLU A 635 18.62 2.25 -14.72
CA GLU A 635 19.10 3.37 -15.53
C GLU A 635 19.26 4.65 -14.71
N ALA A 636 18.30 4.97 -13.85
CA ALA A 636 18.37 6.14 -12.98
C ALA A 636 19.55 6.08 -11.99
N LEU A 637 19.84 4.90 -11.43
CA LEU A 637 21.00 4.69 -10.54
C LEU A 637 22.33 4.81 -11.29
N GLN A 638 22.42 4.31 -12.52
CA GLN A 638 23.61 4.51 -13.36
C GLN A 638 23.84 6.00 -13.67
N ILE A 639 22.79 6.74 -13.99
CA ILE A 639 22.87 8.20 -14.19
C ILE A 639 23.36 8.91 -12.93
N LEU A 640 22.82 8.52 -11.77
CA LEU A 640 23.21 9.09 -10.49
C LEU A 640 24.71 8.83 -10.21
N LYS A 641 25.18 7.61 -10.44
CA LYS A 641 26.59 7.23 -10.32
C LYS A 641 27.48 8.09 -11.22
N CYS A 642 27.16 8.20 -12.51
CA CYS A 642 27.94 9.00 -13.45
C CYS A 642 28.00 10.48 -13.04
N LYS A 643 26.91 11.04 -12.51
CA LYS A 643 26.90 12.43 -12.02
C LYS A 643 27.84 12.64 -10.83
N ILE A 644 27.92 11.67 -9.93
CA ILE A 644 28.75 11.76 -8.73
C ILE A 644 30.22 11.59 -9.08
N GLU A 645 30.55 10.57 -9.87
CA GLU A 645 31.93 10.36 -10.30
C GLU A 645 32.44 11.54 -11.16
N LYS A 646 31.60 12.14 -12.01
CA LYS A 646 31.95 13.38 -12.73
C LYS A 646 32.30 14.54 -11.79
N LYS A 647 31.58 14.66 -10.67
CA LYS A 647 31.84 15.70 -9.65
C LYS A 647 33.14 15.44 -8.90
N GLU A 648 33.50 14.18 -8.69
CA GLU A 648 34.69 13.76 -7.93
C GLU A 648 35.99 13.81 -8.77
N TYR A 649 35.94 13.36 -10.03
CA TYR A 649 37.13 13.16 -10.88
C TYR A 649 37.31 14.24 -11.98
N GLY A 650 36.32 15.11 -12.20
CA GLY A 650 36.35 16.15 -13.23
C GLY A 650 36.11 15.63 -14.67
N GLU A 651 35.78 16.54 -15.61
CA GLU A 651 35.37 16.20 -16.98
C GLU A 651 36.43 15.46 -17.82
N GLN A 652 37.71 15.59 -17.48
CA GLN A 652 38.82 15.10 -18.31
C GLN A 652 39.19 13.63 -18.08
N GLN A 653 38.67 12.98 -17.03
CA GLN A 653 38.91 11.55 -16.75
C GLN A 653 37.68 10.67 -17.01
N PHE A 654 36.59 11.24 -17.52
CA PHE A 654 35.31 10.56 -17.66
C PHE A 654 35.03 10.15 -19.11
N GLU A 655 35.29 8.88 -19.44
CA GLU A 655 34.77 8.30 -20.68
C GLU A 655 33.28 8.01 -20.52
N TRP A 656 32.43 8.82 -21.16
CA TRP A 656 31.06 8.38 -21.39
C TRP A 656 31.12 7.11 -22.24
N SER A 657 30.55 6.00 -21.77
CA SER A 657 30.25 4.92 -22.69
C SER A 657 29.31 5.48 -23.77
N SER A 658 29.66 5.25 -25.03
CA SER A 658 28.92 5.75 -26.20
C SER A 658 27.41 5.43 -26.13
N TYR A 659 27.06 4.33 -25.48
CA TYR A 659 25.69 3.88 -25.19
C TYR A 659 24.85 4.92 -24.43
N LEU A 660 25.42 5.62 -23.46
CA LEU A 660 24.71 6.59 -22.64
C LEU A 660 24.46 7.90 -23.41
N VAL A 661 25.42 8.38 -24.18
CA VAL A 661 25.30 9.62 -24.98
C VAL A 661 24.25 9.51 -26.08
N GLU A 662 24.09 8.33 -26.68
CA GLU A 662 23.10 8.09 -27.74
C GLU A 662 21.66 8.04 -27.21
N ARG A 663 21.47 7.58 -25.97
CA ARG A 663 20.17 7.50 -25.30
C ARG A 663 19.73 8.83 -24.67
N PHE A 664 20.66 9.67 -24.21
CA PHE A 664 20.39 10.96 -23.56
C PHE A 664 20.09 12.16 -24.48
N LYS A 665 20.01 11.94 -25.80
CA LYS A 665 19.58 12.98 -26.76
C LYS A 665 18.06 13.07 -26.96
N ASN A 666 17.31 12.05 -26.55
CA ASN A 666 15.85 11.98 -26.61
C ASN A 666 15.27 11.95 -25.20
#